data_AF-A0A925Y6U4-F1
#
_entry.id   AF-A0A925Y6U4-F1
#
_cell.length_a   1.000
_cell.length_b   1.000
_cell.length_c   1.000
_cell.angle_alpha   90.00
_cell.angle_beta   90.00
_cell.angle_gamma   90.00
#
_symmetry.space_group_name_H-M   'P 1'
#
loop_
_entity.id
_entity.type
_entity.pdbx_description
1 polymer ?
#
loop_
_entity_poly.entity_id
_entity_poly.type
_entity_poly.pdbx_seq_one_letter_code
_entity_poly.pdbx_strand_id
1 'polypeptide(L)'
;MKSHESKPAFRPIFSWSPKRGFALIVTLSLMILLTVIAVGLLTLSTISLRASSNASAMAAAQANARLAMMLAIGELQKHAGADQRVTGRADILDAASPNPAWTAVWNSKGGLPAYLVSGNEGLNMDLNTTPPPATQPASYFKPVTQLTDDKTSVALLASNLPATQLPVRVPLVKVVDKAGKATGSYGYWVSDEGVKARFNMKNPYAPNGATPDKNRAGLVSQSNSGKYASTELITNWPASNANVDRALTVNQGQLLVPASPKFNQTYFQSFTAYSQGLLTDAKNGGLKRDLTLAFETPSVFTRWFGRSSVSESLSGVNTVGGYDRNGKPERFLISNVFMTNSGSNKQVGPNWGTMCHYYNLYKLNPDATDLGILHPQPPESMEIRRSHWNPYTEYANPGDTQKADFQHTNNYLSPVPARVQASYRLGAKKYVSTDANNGKYTLELKFKPLIGIWNPYNVRFKKNAYHFDWELSPVLDITITDGGAPRDMVITLTDWYRESGESEWIRMALDGTDSADLQPGELRMFSLTTETKLNRGAYQGGGGSGNGKLKATWGANGYYTMTIPDQPATPTKGTKYGDLYVSAGATIKVKKVSLSEQEYKNSSGTIVADSAGNFLTMKPGVGTVDNSLVSTFRTTNFWQPKQSAMSPEEITGIPSKTASELAASAEVLGTWAFALRPTTGSSTQKVRNLIDSNVRAANSNSRWDGSLGGQGMTTISAYRGEGPLGRGLLGAGESAEPQTDDNLRYRMKAGDGNQTHIVAFDVPRVAPLSLGAFQHAVLGRYCNEPSFVLGNSYASIRVPLDKKLNTSFTPAGGIPFVTYDTSYLVNENVWDPYF
;
A
#
# COMPACT_ATOMS: atom_id res chain seq x y z
N MET A 1 30.14 -4.82 -132.44
CA MET A 1 29.87 -6.11 -133.10
C MET A 1 28.36 -6.23 -133.22
N LYS A 2 27.86 -6.34 -134.47
CA LYS A 2 26.57 -6.90 -134.97
C LYS A 2 25.34 -6.93 -134.04
N SER A 3 24.08 -6.70 -134.42
CA SER A 3 23.34 -6.19 -135.59
C SER A 3 21.89 -6.69 -135.44
N HIS A 4 20.89 -5.94 -135.96
CA HIS A 4 19.54 -6.39 -136.39
C HIS A 4 18.55 -6.81 -135.28
N GLU A 5 17.23 -6.55 -135.29
CA GLU A 5 16.16 -6.30 -136.30
C GLU A 5 15.00 -5.55 -135.55
N SER A 6 14.23 -4.54 -136.00
CA SER A 6 13.38 -4.25 -137.18
C SER A 6 11.88 -4.66 -137.08
N LYS A 7 11.01 -3.61 -137.04
CA LYS A 7 9.65 -3.46 -137.65
C LYS A 7 8.37 -3.91 -136.85
N PRO A 8 7.11 -3.46 -137.20
CA PRO A 8 6.52 -2.15 -136.82
C PRO A 8 4.98 -2.16 -136.50
N ALA A 9 4.44 -0.96 -136.24
CA ALA A 9 3.06 -0.45 -136.48
C ALA A 9 1.84 -0.97 -135.68
N PHE A 10 1.08 -0.03 -135.06
CA PHE A 10 -0.30 0.37 -135.41
C PHE A 10 -0.88 1.34 -134.36
N ARG A 11 -1.57 2.41 -134.80
CA ARG A 11 -2.55 3.20 -134.00
C ARG A 11 -3.95 2.63 -134.33
N PRO A 12 -4.92 2.54 -133.40
CA PRO A 12 -5.85 3.67 -133.19
C PRO A 12 -6.56 3.80 -131.82
N ILE A 13 -6.94 5.05 -131.50
CA ILE A 13 -8.22 5.58 -130.96
C ILE A 13 -9.03 4.73 -129.96
N PHE A 14 -9.16 5.22 -128.72
CA PHE A 14 -10.45 5.37 -128.01
C PHE A 14 -10.32 6.37 -126.85
N SER A 15 -11.18 7.39 -126.79
CA SER A 15 -11.26 8.39 -125.72
C SER A 15 -12.23 7.95 -124.62
N TRP A 16 -11.81 7.97 -123.36
CA TRP A 16 -12.68 7.88 -122.18
C TRP A 16 -12.56 9.15 -121.33
N SER A 17 -13.72 9.61 -120.83
CA SER A 17 -13.88 10.84 -120.04
C SER A 17 -13.23 10.73 -118.65
N PRO A 18 -12.65 11.82 -118.12
CA PRO A 18 -11.97 11.80 -116.82
C PRO A 18 -12.99 11.89 -115.67
N LYS A 19 -13.06 10.86 -114.82
CA LYS A 19 -13.73 10.96 -113.51
C LYS A 19 -12.94 11.92 -112.59
N ARG A 20 -13.46 13.14 -112.40
CA ARG A 20 -12.90 14.20 -111.55
C ARG A 20 -12.98 13.95 -110.02
N GLY A 21 -12.91 12.71 -109.54
CA GLY A 21 -13.07 12.37 -108.10
C GLY A 21 -11.89 11.66 -107.41
N PHE A 22 -10.99 11.00 -108.15
CA PHE A 22 -9.99 10.08 -107.57
C PHE A 22 -8.81 10.79 -106.86
N ALA A 23 -8.31 11.89 -107.43
CA ALA A 23 -7.23 12.67 -106.81
C ALA A 23 -7.68 13.31 -105.49
N LEU A 24 -8.95 13.74 -105.38
CA LEU A 24 -9.53 14.29 -104.17
C LEU A 24 -9.66 13.22 -103.06
N ILE A 25 -10.03 11.98 -103.40
CA ILE A 25 -10.13 10.88 -102.43
C ILE A 25 -8.74 10.49 -101.89
N VAL A 26 -7.71 10.47 -102.75
CA VAL A 26 -6.33 10.19 -102.31
C VAL A 26 -5.79 11.30 -101.41
N THR A 27 -6.03 12.57 -101.73
CA THR A 27 -5.60 13.69 -100.86
C THR A 27 -6.39 13.75 -99.57
N LEU A 28 -7.70 13.49 -99.58
CA LEU A 28 -8.50 13.38 -98.36
C LEU A 28 -8.02 12.21 -97.50
N SER A 29 -7.77 11.05 -98.09
CA SER A 29 -7.30 9.86 -97.36
C SER A 29 -5.89 10.07 -96.78
N LEU A 30 -5.00 10.74 -97.51
CA LEU A 30 -3.65 11.07 -97.03
C LEU A 30 -3.70 12.13 -95.92
N MET A 31 -4.55 13.15 -96.03
CA MET A 31 -4.74 14.16 -94.98
C MET A 31 -5.44 13.57 -93.75
N ILE A 32 -6.40 12.67 -93.91
CA ILE A 32 -7.03 11.94 -92.80
C ILE A 32 -5.98 11.04 -92.12
N LEU A 33 -5.16 10.32 -92.88
CA LEU A 33 -4.10 9.48 -92.31
C LEU A 33 -3.06 10.31 -91.54
N LEU A 34 -2.58 11.41 -92.13
CA LEU A 34 -1.62 12.32 -91.49
C LEU A 34 -2.22 12.99 -90.24
N THR A 35 -3.49 13.37 -90.27
CA THR A 35 -4.17 13.95 -89.09
C THR A 35 -4.38 12.93 -87.99
N VAL A 36 -4.75 11.68 -88.32
CA VAL A 36 -4.85 10.59 -87.34
C VAL A 36 -3.50 10.28 -86.69
N ILE A 37 -2.41 10.24 -87.47
CA ILE A 37 -1.04 10.04 -86.94
C ILE A 37 -0.62 11.23 -86.07
N ALA A 38 -0.88 12.46 -86.51
CA ALA A 38 -0.54 13.67 -85.75
C ALA A 38 -1.29 13.71 -84.40
N VAL A 39 -2.59 13.39 -84.39
CA VAL A 39 -3.41 13.30 -83.18
C VAL A 39 -2.93 12.16 -82.27
N GLY A 40 -2.55 11.01 -82.83
CA GLY A 40 -1.95 9.90 -82.08
C GLY A 40 -0.63 10.28 -81.40
N LEU A 41 0.24 11.03 -82.07
CA LEU A 41 1.51 11.50 -81.49
C LEU A 41 1.31 12.61 -80.44
N LEU A 42 0.36 13.51 -80.66
CA LEU A 42 -0.01 14.56 -79.69
C LEU A 42 -0.58 13.97 -78.39
N THR A 43 -1.45 12.95 -78.51
CA THR A 43 -2.02 12.26 -77.34
C THR A 43 -0.95 11.50 -76.56
N LEU A 44 -0.05 10.78 -77.24
CA LEU A 44 1.07 10.07 -76.61
C LEU A 44 2.05 11.04 -75.90
N SER A 45 2.36 12.17 -76.54
CA SER A 45 3.20 13.22 -75.95
C SER A 45 2.56 13.82 -74.69
N THR A 46 1.25 14.09 -74.75
CA THR A 46 0.50 14.61 -73.59
C THR A 46 0.47 13.61 -72.43
N ILE A 47 0.28 12.32 -72.71
CA ILE A 47 0.34 11.25 -71.70
C ILE A 47 1.74 11.16 -71.09
N SER A 48 2.77 11.19 -71.93
CA SER A 48 4.18 11.13 -71.50
C SER A 48 4.57 12.32 -70.63
N LEU A 49 4.12 13.53 -70.97
CA LEU A 49 4.32 14.73 -70.18
C LEU A 49 3.61 14.66 -68.83
N ARG A 50 2.36 14.16 -68.78
CA ARG A 50 1.63 13.94 -67.52
C ARG A 50 2.29 12.88 -66.64
N ALA A 51 2.77 11.80 -67.24
CA ALA A 51 3.51 10.75 -66.51
C ALA A 51 4.81 11.31 -65.92
N SER A 52 5.56 12.08 -66.71
CA SER A 52 6.80 12.74 -66.27
C SER A 52 6.54 13.79 -65.16
N SER A 53 5.50 14.62 -65.31
CA SER A 53 5.13 15.59 -64.27
C SER A 53 4.72 14.91 -62.97
N ASN A 54 3.96 13.81 -63.06
CA ASN A 54 3.57 13.03 -61.89
C ASN A 54 4.78 12.35 -61.22
N ALA A 55 5.70 11.81 -62.00
CA ALA A 55 6.94 11.23 -61.50
C ALA A 55 7.80 12.29 -60.77
N SER A 56 7.94 13.48 -61.36
CA SER A 56 8.66 14.60 -60.73
C SER A 56 7.98 15.06 -59.43
N ALA A 57 6.65 15.19 -59.42
CA ALA A 57 5.90 15.58 -58.22
C ALA A 57 6.03 14.52 -57.11
N MET A 58 5.98 13.24 -57.46
CA MET A 58 6.17 12.14 -56.53
C MET A 58 7.60 12.12 -55.95
N ALA A 59 8.63 12.33 -56.78
CA ALA A 59 10.00 12.43 -56.32
C ALA A 59 10.21 13.60 -55.34
N ALA A 60 9.63 14.77 -55.64
CA ALA A 60 9.67 15.93 -54.75
C ALA A 60 8.93 15.66 -53.42
N ALA A 61 7.76 15.02 -53.47
CA ALA A 61 7.01 14.64 -52.28
C ALA A 61 7.78 13.64 -51.40
N GLN A 62 8.44 12.65 -52.01
CA GLN A 62 9.30 11.70 -51.29
C GLN A 62 10.52 12.39 -50.66
N ALA A 63 11.15 13.33 -51.37
CA ALA A 63 12.26 14.12 -50.83
C ALA A 63 11.82 14.97 -49.64
N ASN A 64 10.67 15.65 -49.74
CA ASN A 64 10.10 16.43 -48.64
C ASN A 64 9.71 15.55 -47.45
N ALA A 65 9.14 14.36 -47.69
CA ALA A 65 8.81 13.41 -46.63
C ALA A 65 10.07 12.88 -45.92
N ARG A 66 11.16 12.63 -46.67
CA ARG A 66 12.45 12.26 -46.08
C ARG A 66 13.03 13.38 -45.23
N LEU A 67 12.95 14.63 -45.69
CA LEU A 67 13.34 15.80 -44.90
C LEU A 67 12.51 15.89 -43.61
N ALA A 68 11.18 15.77 -43.71
CA ALA A 68 10.27 15.78 -42.56
C ALA A 68 10.64 14.71 -41.53
N MET A 69 10.96 13.50 -42.00
CA MET A 69 11.38 12.39 -41.15
C MET A 69 12.70 12.68 -40.44
N MET A 70 13.69 13.23 -41.16
CA MET A 70 14.98 13.61 -40.57
C MET A 70 14.82 14.70 -39.50
N LEU A 71 13.97 15.70 -39.75
CA LEU A 71 13.63 16.74 -38.78
C LEU A 71 12.88 16.15 -37.58
N ALA A 72 11.89 15.29 -37.80
CA ALA A 72 11.13 14.64 -36.75
C ALA A 72 12.03 13.82 -35.81
N ILE A 73 12.98 13.06 -36.37
CA ILE A 73 13.98 12.31 -35.59
C ILE A 73 14.87 13.27 -34.80
N GLY A 74 15.32 14.37 -35.41
CA GLY A 74 16.14 15.39 -34.75
C GLY A 74 15.42 16.05 -33.57
N GLU A 75 14.18 16.48 -33.75
CA GLU A 75 13.37 17.08 -32.67
C GLU A 75 13.01 16.06 -31.57
N LEU A 76 12.75 14.79 -31.95
CA LEU A 76 12.57 13.70 -30.98
C LEU A 76 13.84 13.49 -30.15
N GLN A 77 15.02 13.40 -30.76
CA GLN A 77 16.28 13.23 -30.06
C GLN A 77 16.61 14.42 -29.16
N LYS A 78 16.39 15.65 -29.65
CA LYS A 78 16.62 16.89 -28.91
C LYS A 78 15.74 17.00 -27.66
N HIS A 79 14.46 16.71 -27.79
CA HIS A 79 13.50 16.90 -26.69
C HIS A 79 13.36 15.68 -25.79
N ALA A 80 13.36 14.46 -26.34
CA ALA A 80 13.13 13.21 -25.60
C ALA A 80 14.40 12.38 -25.36
N GLY A 81 15.58 12.84 -25.78
CA GLY A 81 16.83 12.06 -25.66
C GLY A 81 17.42 11.98 -24.26
N ALA A 82 17.10 12.92 -23.36
CA ALA A 82 17.57 12.87 -21.98
C ALA A 82 16.71 11.89 -21.14
N ASP A 83 17.32 11.17 -20.19
CA ASP A 83 16.62 10.19 -19.34
C ASP A 83 15.51 10.81 -18.48
N GLN A 84 15.60 12.12 -18.20
CA GLN A 84 14.65 12.89 -17.41
C GLN A 84 13.46 13.41 -18.24
N ARG A 85 13.03 12.64 -19.24
CA ARG A 85 11.96 13.02 -20.15
C ARG A 85 10.77 12.08 -19.97
N VAL A 86 9.60 12.69 -19.95
CA VAL A 86 8.33 11.98 -19.92
C VAL A 86 7.58 12.39 -21.17
N THR A 87 7.07 11.41 -21.92
CA THR A 87 6.24 11.64 -23.10
C THR A 87 4.80 11.28 -22.80
N GLY A 88 3.89 11.87 -23.56
CA GLY A 88 2.47 11.57 -23.47
C GLY A 88 1.69 12.35 -24.51
N ARG A 89 0.43 11.97 -24.70
CA ARG A 89 -0.46 12.65 -25.63
C ARG A 89 -1.01 13.94 -25.03
N ALA A 90 -1.34 14.90 -25.89
CA ALA A 90 -1.85 16.21 -25.49
C ALA A 90 -3.21 16.14 -24.77
N ASP A 91 -4.03 15.13 -25.04
CA ASP A 91 -5.31 14.91 -24.38
C ASP A 91 -5.21 14.60 -22.88
N ILE A 92 -4.02 14.29 -22.35
CA ILE A 92 -3.79 14.20 -20.91
C ILE A 92 -3.97 15.56 -20.21
N LEU A 93 -3.74 16.66 -20.93
CA LEU A 93 -3.89 18.02 -20.40
C LEU A 93 -5.29 18.58 -20.67
N ASP A 94 -5.86 18.28 -21.85
CA ASP A 94 -7.18 18.74 -22.24
C ASP A 94 -7.81 17.77 -23.25
N ALA A 95 -8.82 17.02 -22.80
CA ALA A 95 -9.55 16.06 -23.63
C ALA A 95 -10.37 16.72 -24.76
N ALA A 96 -10.67 18.03 -24.66
CA ALA A 96 -11.39 18.79 -25.68
C ALA A 96 -10.43 19.43 -26.71
N SER A 97 -9.12 19.16 -26.62
CA SER A 97 -8.14 19.68 -27.55
C SER A 97 -8.46 19.28 -29.01
N PRO A 98 -8.38 20.20 -29.98
CA PRO A 98 -8.54 19.89 -31.41
C PRO A 98 -7.51 18.89 -31.94
N ASN A 99 -6.33 18.82 -31.31
CA ASN A 99 -5.24 17.93 -31.71
C ASN A 99 -4.79 17.01 -30.55
N PRO A 100 -5.65 16.09 -30.10
CA PRO A 100 -5.44 15.31 -28.88
C PRO A 100 -4.29 14.30 -29.00
N ALA A 101 -3.96 13.88 -30.22
CA ALA A 101 -2.94 12.87 -30.49
C ALA A 101 -1.51 13.42 -30.55
N TRP A 102 -1.32 14.74 -30.48
CA TRP A 102 0.02 15.33 -30.53
C TRP A 102 0.85 14.89 -29.31
N THR A 103 2.11 14.51 -29.56
CA THR A 103 3.00 14.04 -28.49
C THR A 103 3.66 15.24 -27.83
N ALA A 104 3.44 15.33 -26.52
CA ALA A 104 4.07 16.25 -25.61
C ALA A 104 5.28 15.58 -24.94
N VAL A 105 6.34 16.35 -24.72
CA VAL A 105 7.55 15.92 -24.01
C VAL A 105 7.78 16.88 -22.86
N TRP A 106 7.79 16.36 -21.64
CA TRP A 106 8.06 17.12 -20.41
C TRP A 106 9.43 16.80 -19.86
N ASN A 107 10.00 17.75 -19.13
CA ASN A 107 11.05 17.48 -18.17
C ASN A 107 10.40 16.98 -16.87
N SER A 108 10.93 15.91 -16.27
CA SER A 108 10.41 15.35 -15.01
C SER A 108 10.42 16.33 -13.84
N LYS A 109 11.21 17.40 -13.93
CA LYS A 109 11.28 18.49 -12.94
C LYS A 109 10.23 19.59 -13.14
N GLY A 110 9.34 19.45 -14.13
CA GLY A 110 8.22 20.35 -14.41
C GLY A 110 8.39 21.23 -15.65
N GLY A 111 7.61 22.32 -15.72
CA GLY A 111 7.57 23.25 -16.86
C GLY A 111 6.55 22.87 -17.94
N LEU A 112 6.52 23.67 -19.02
CA LEU A 112 5.67 23.41 -20.19
C LEU A 112 6.29 22.36 -21.11
N PRO A 113 5.47 21.52 -21.78
CA PRO A 113 5.99 20.53 -22.71
C PRO A 113 6.41 21.12 -24.05
N ALA A 114 7.34 20.44 -24.70
CA ALA A 114 7.58 20.58 -26.13
C ALA A 114 6.63 19.63 -26.91
N TYR A 115 6.05 20.10 -28.01
CA TYR A 115 5.19 19.28 -28.88
C TYR A 115 5.92 18.86 -30.15
N LEU A 116 5.98 17.55 -30.41
CA LEU A 116 6.68 16.95 -31.55
C LEU A 116 5.84 16.96 -32.83
N VAL A 117 5.70 18.14 -33.42
CA VAL A 117 4.90 18.40 -34.63
C VAL A 117 5.61 19.41 -35.53
N SER A 118 5.38 19.31 -36.84
CA SER A 118 5.92 20.28 -37.82
C SER A 118 5.49 21.72 -37.53
N GLY A 119 6.40 22.65 -37.81
CA GLY A 119 6.24 24.08 -37.55
C GLY A 119 6.78 24.52 -36.18
N ASN A 120 7.11 23.56 -35.30
CA ASN A 120 7.77 23.85 -34.02
C ASN A 120 9.29 23.69 -34.07
N GLU A 121 9.83 23.05 -35.11
CA GLU A 121 11.27 22.92 -35.31
C GLU A 121 11.98 24.29 -35.37
N GLY A 122 13.18 24.36 -34.79
CA GLY A 122 13.98 25.59 -34.77
C GLY A 122 13.45 26.70 -33.86
N LEU A 123 12.29 26.54 -33.20
CA LEU A 123 11.83 27.45 -32.15
C LEU A 123 12.57 27.18 -30.83
N ASN A 124 12.82 28.23 -30.04
CA ASN A 124 13.63 28.17 -28.82
C ASN A 124 12.86 27.55 -27.63
N MET A 125 12.60 26.25 -27.68
CA MET A 125 11.95 25.47 -26.62
C MET A 125 12.96 24.47 -26.01
N ASP A 126 13.87 24.91 -25.14
CA ASP A 126 14.86 24.01 -24.54
C ASP A 126 14.40 23.43 -23.19
N LEU A 127 14.10 22.12 -23.16
CA LEU A 127 13.69 21.40 -21.95
C LEU A 127 14.85 21.14 -20.97
N ASN A 128 16.09 21.42 -21.35
CA ASN A 128 17.27 21.23 -20.50
C ASN A 128 17.56 22.43 -19.57
N THR A 129 16.85 23.54 -19.74
CA THR A 129 17.00 24.70 -18.86
C THR A 129 16.58 24.35 -17.43
N THR A 130 17.22 25.00 -16.44
CA THR A 130 16.89 24.82 -15.03
C THR A 130 16.56 26.20 -14.42
N PRO A 131 15.28 26.47 -14.07
CA PRO A 131 14.12 25.60 -14.21
C PRO A 131 13.70 25.39 -15.68
N PRO A 132 12.98 24.30 -15.99
CA PRO A 132 12.44 24.08 -17.34
C PRO A 132 11.54 25.24 -17.81
N PRO A 133 11.31 25.42 -19.12
CA PRO A 133 10.60 26.58 -19.66
C PRO A 133 9.19 26.74 -19.09
N ALA A 134 8.88 27.93 -18.57
CA ALA A 134 7.55 28.28 -18.06
C ALA A 134 6.64 28.91 -19.12
N THR A 135 7.18 29.27 -20.28
CA THR A 135 6.46 29.89 -21.40
C THR A 135 6.86 29.23 -22.72
N GLN A 136 5.94 29.24 -23.69
CA GLN A 136 6.20 28.79 -25.05
C GLN A 136 6.48 29.99 -25.96
N PRO A 137 7.30 29.84 -27.02
CA PRO A 137 7.55 30.90 -28.00
C PRO A 137 6.25 31.42 -28.65
N ALA A 138 6.24 32.69 -29.08
CA ALA A 138 5.03 33.34 -29.60
C ALA A 138 4.42 32.64 -30.85
N SER A 139 5.27 32.09 -31.73
CA SER A 139 4.86 31.36 -32.94
C SER A 139 4.75 29.84 -32.76
N TYR A 140 4.74 29.36 -31.52
CA TYR A 140 4.71 27.93 -31.20
C TYR A 140 3.32 27.34 -31.38
N PHE A 141 3.21 26.27 -32.16
CA PHE A 141 1.96 25.52 -32.33
C PHE A 141 1.66 24.71 -31.06
N LYS A 142 0.41 24.81 -30.61
CA LYS A 142 -0.11 24.16 -29.40
C LYS A 142 -1.26 23.22 -29.78
N PRO A 143 -1.58 22.21 -28.96
CA PRO A 143 -2.70 21.31 -29.26
C PRO A 143 -4.04 22.03 -29.45
N VAL A 144 -4.23 23.17 -28.76
CA VAL A 144 -5.41 24.04 -28.89
C VAL A 144 -5.49 24.81 -30.23
N THR A 145 -4.43 24.80 -31.05
CA THR A 145 -4.41 25.49 -32.34
C THR A 145 -5.35 24.80 -33.34
N GLN A 146 -6.35 25.51 -33.84
CA GLN A 146 -7.28 24.99 -34.84
C GLN A 146 -6.61 24.88 -36.22
N LEU A 147 -6.62 23.68 -36.80
CA LEU A 147 -6.07 23.39 -38.12
C LEU A 147 -7.19 22.91 -39.06
N THR A 148 -7.82 23.85 -39.77
CA THR A 148 -8.97 23.57 -40.64
C THR A 148 -8.70 23.79 -42.12
N ASP A 149 -7.63 24.52 -42.48
CA ASP A 149 -7.29 24.87 -43.86
C ASP A 149 -6.24 23.92 -44.44
N ASP A 150 -6.59 23.24 -45.53
CA ASP A 150 -5.71 22.30 -46.24
C ASP A 150 -4.54 23.01 -46.98
N LYS A 151 -4.54 24.34 -47.07
CA LYS A 151 -3.39 25.12 -47.60
C LYS A 151 -2.30 25.35 -46.57
N THR A 152 -2.63 25.29 -45.28
CA THR A 152 -1.72 25.59 -44.16
C THR A 152 -1.53 24.40 -43.22
N SER A 153 -2.30 23.33 -43.41
CA SER A 153 -2.21 22.09 -42.65
C SER A 153 -2.41 20.88 -43.54
N VAL A 154 -1.97 19.71 -43.09
CA VAL A 154 -2.20 18.44 -43.77
C VAL A 154 -2.65 17.40 -42.75
N ALA A 155 -3.62 16.56 -43.14
CA ALA A 155 -4.03 15.42 -42.33
C ALA A 155 -3.15 14.20 -42.66
N LEU A 156 -2.36 13.75 -41.68
CA LEU A 156 -1.50 12.58 -41.80
C LEU A 156 -2.26 11.28 -41.51
N LEU A 157 -3.31 11.36 -40.69
CA LEU A 157 -4.24 10.27 -40.42
C LEU A 157 -5.66 10.82 -40.55
N ALA A 158 -6.35 10.57 -41.67
CA ALA A 158 -7.66 11.16 -41.94
C ALA A 158 -8.69 10.20 -42.57
N SER A 159 -8.26 9.12 -43.22
CA SER A 159 -9.17 8.27 -43.99
C SER A 159 -9.73 7.13 -43.14
N ASN A 160 -11.04 6.93 -43.23
CA ASN A 160 -11.78 5.79 -42.65
C ASN A 160 -11.64 5.62 -41.12
N LEU A 161 -11.36 6.70 -40.40
CA LEU A 161 -11.39 6.67 -38.94
C LEU A 161 -12.85 6.48 -38.45
N PRO A 162 -13.06 5.74 -37.35
CA PRO A 162 -14.35 5.73 -36.66
C PRO A 162 -14.77 7.16 -36.28
N ALA A 163 -16.08 7.44 -36.22
CA ALA A 163 -16.60 8.76 -35.85
C ALA A 163 -16.14 9.25 -34.45
N THR A 164 -15.63 8.33 -33.63
CA THR A 164 -15.08 8.59 -32.29
C THR A 164 -13.62 9.01 -32.27
N GLN A 165 -12.90 8.98 -33.41
CA GLN A 165 -11.50 9.37 -33.49
C GLN A 165 -11.31 10.60 -34.38
N LEU A 166 -10.58 11.58 -33.85
CA LEU A 166 -10.19 12.77 -34.59
C LEU A 166 -9.02 12.47 -35.53
N PRO A 167 -9.00 13.06 -36.73
CA PRO A 167 -7.85 12.96 -37.62
C PRO A 167 -6.62 13.64 -37.02
N VAL A 168 -5.43 13.11 -37.33
CA VAL A 168 -4.18 13.78 -36.96
C VAL A 168 -3.83 14.80 -38.04
N ARG A 169 -4.09 16.07 -37.76
CA ARG A 169 -3.67 17.21 -38.59
C ARG A 169 -2.40 17.84 -38.03
N VAL A 170 -1.55 18.32 -38.93
CA VAL A 170 -0.29 18.99 -38.59
C VAL A 170 -0.10 20.24 -39.47
N PRO A 171 0.62 21.26 -39.00
CA PRO A 171 0.97 22.43 -39.81
C PRO A 171 1.84 22.04 -41.01
N LEU A 172 1.60 22.68 -42.15
CA LEU A 172 2.35 22.49 -43.39
C LEU A 172 3.47 23.54 -43.49
N VAL A 173 4.72 23.10 -43.52
CA VAL A 173 5.90 23.97 -43.56
C VAL A 173 6.47 24.01 -44.98
N LYS A 174 6.66 25.22 -45.51
CA LYS A 174 7.15 25.42 -46.89
C LYS A 174 8.66 25.23 -46.97
N VAL A 175 9.10 24.44 -47.94
CA VAL A 175 10.50 24.36 -48.36
C VAL A 175 10.76 25.45 -49.39
N VAL A 176 11.70 26.33 -49.10
CA VAL A 176 12.08 27.44 -49.99
C VAL A 176 13.46 27.21 -50.58
N ASP A 177 13.66 27.65 -51.83
CA ASP A 177 14.99 27.70 -52.43
C ASP A 177 15.82 28.89 -51.91
N LYS A 178 17.06 29.02 -52.39
CA LYS A 178 17.96 30.13 -52.03
C LYS A 178 17.41 31.52 -52.39
N ALA A 179 16.44 31.60 -53.32
CA ALA A 179 15.78 32.83 -53.74
C ALA A 179 14.46 33.07 -52.98
N GLY A 180 14.10 32.22 -52.01
CA GLY A 180 12.89 32.34 -51.21
C GLY A 180 11.62 31.81 -51.89
N LYS A 181 11.73 31.15 -53.06
CA LYS A 181 10.57 30.58 -53.76
C LYS A 181 10.19 29.24 -53.16
N ALA A 182 8.90 29.03 -52.89
CA ALA A 182 8.40 27.74 -52.41
C ALA A 182 8.57 26.66 -53.48
N THR A 183 9.35 25.62 -53.16
CA THR A 183 9.64 24.46 -54.01
C THR A 183 8.87 23.21 -53.60
N GLY A 184 8.33 23.21 -52.38
CA GLY A 184 7.49 22.16 -51.85
C GLY A 184 7.09 22.47 -50.40
N SER A 185 6.50 21.49 -49.73
CA SER A 185 6.19 21.58 -48.31
C SER A 185 6.33 20.22 -47.64
N TYR A 186 6.50 20.22 -46.33
CA TYR A 186 6.48 19.01 -45.50
C TYR A 186 5.58 19.20 -44.28
N GLY A 187 5.17 18.09 -43.69
CA GLY A 187 4.48 18.03 -42.41
C GLY A 187 4.80 16.71 -41.73
N TYR A 188 4.97 16.72 -40.41
CA TYR A 188 5.26 15.52 -39.62
C TYR A 188 4.61 15.59 -38.25
N TRP A 189 4.40 14.41 -37.66
CA TRP A 189 4.03 14.23 -36.27
C TRP A 189 4.74 12.98 -35.76
N VAL A 190 5.22 13.03 -34.53
CA VAL A 190 5.80 11.87 -33.84
C VAL A 190 4.74 11.30 -32.91
N SER A 191 4.38 10.03 -33.08
CA SER A 191 3.46 9.32 -32.19
C SER A 191 4.22 8.69 -31.03
N ASP A 192 3.69 8.82 -29.81
CA ASP A 192 4.19 8.09 -28.65
C ASP A 192 3.70 6.63 -28.70
N GLU A 193 4.61 5.69 -28.96
CA GLU A 193 4.32 4.26 -28.94
C GLU A 193 4.33 3.67 -27.52
N GLY A 194 4.92 4.36 -26.54
CA GLY A 194 5.00 3.93 -25.13
C GLY A 194 3.66 3.99 -24.39
N VAL A 195 2.75 4.88 -24.81
CA VAL A 195 1.39 4.99 -24.27
C VAL A 195 0.39 4.03 -24.92
N LYS A 196 0.77 3.36 -26.00
CA LYS A 196 -0.08 2.39 -26.72
C LYS A 196 0.09 1.01 -26.14
N ALA A 197 -0.96 0.19 -26.24
CA ALA A 197 -0.91 -1.16 -25.73
C ALA A 197 -0.26 -2.11 -26.75
N ARG A 198 0.71 -2.90 -26.29
CA ARG A 198 1.45 -3.82 -27.13
C ARG A 198 0.63 -5.10 -27.37
N PHE A 199 0.07 -5.24 -28.57
CA PHE A 199 -0.87 -6.33 -28.87
C PHE A 199 -0.19 -7.66 -29.24
N ASN A 200 1.09 -7.63 -29.58
CA ASN A 200 1.89 -8.79 -30.03
C ASN A 200 2.67 -9.48 -28.88
N MET A 201 2.20 -9.37 -27.64
CA MET A 201 2.83 -10.02 -26.48
C MET A 201 2.26 -11.43 -26.28
N LYS A 202 3.14 -12.43 -26.31
CA LYS A 202 2.80 -13.82 -26.00
C LYS A 202 2.76 -14.01 -24.47
N ASN A 203 1.68 -14.58 -23.97
CA ASN A 203 1.60 -15.03 -22.57
C ASN A 203 2.19 -16.44 -22.44
N PRO A 204 3.34 -16.62 -21.77
CA PRO A 204 3.99 -17.93 -21.65
C PRO A 204 3.23 -18.89 -20.71
N TYR A 205 2.34 -18.37 -19.86
CA TYR A 205 1.56 -19.14 -18.90
C TYR A 205 0.10 -19.34 -19.32
N ALA A 206 -0.27 -18.92 -20.55
CA ALA A 206 -1.62 -19.13 -21.06
C ALA A 206 -1.87 -20.65 -21.24
N PRO A 207 -2.88 -21.23 -20.57
CA PRO A 207 -3.19 -22.64 -20.73
C PRO A 207 -3.70 -22.93 -22.15
N ASN A 208 -3.31 -24.06 -22.75
CA ASN A 208 -3.78 -24.45 -24.08
C ASN A 208 -5.33 -24.57 -24.14
N GLY A 209 -5.96 -24.14 -25.24
CA GLY A 209 -7.39 -24.32 -25.55
C GLY A 209 -8.26 -23.04 -25.46
N ALA A 210 -9.50 -23.12 -25.97
CA ALA A 210 -10.39 -21.96 -26.12
C ALA A 210 -11.50 -21.87 -25.05
N THR A 211 -11.36 -20.96 -24.09
CA THR A 211 -12.47 -20.52 -23.22
C THR A 211 -12.47 -19.00 -23.07
N PRO A 212 -13.63 -18.35 -22.79
CA PRO A 212 -13.70 -16.90 -22.61
C PRO A 212 -12.75 -16.36 -21.52
N ASP A 213 -12.55 -17.12 -20.44
CA ASP A 213 -11.61 -16.77 -19.36
C ASP A 213 -10.14 -16.86 -19.81
N LYS A 214 -9.82 -17.69 -20.81
CA LYS A 214 -8.48 -17.76 -21.42
C LYS A 214 -8.22 -16.61 -22.39
N ASN A 215 -9.23 -16.18 -23.15
CA ASN A 215 -9.15 -14.95 -23.96
C ASN A 215 -8.93 -13.73 -23.05
N ARG A 216 -9.62 -13.68 -21.91
CA ARG A 216 -9.37 -12.69 -20.86
C ARG A 216 -7.97 -12.84 -20.25
N ALA A 217 -7.49 -14.04 -19.94
CA ALA A 217 -6.14 -14.24 -19.40
C ALA A 217 -5.03 -13.80 -20.38
N GLY A 218 -5.21 -14.00 -21.70
CA GLY A 218 -4.34 -13.47 -22.75
C GLY A 218 -4.37 -11.95 -22.87
N LEU A 219 -5.54 -11.32 -22.65
CA LEU A 219 -5.72 -9.87 -22.60
C LEU A 219 -5.21 -9.25 -21.27
N VAL A 220 -5.29 -9.97 -20.15
CA VAL A 220 -4.80 -9.54 -18.81
C VAL A 220 -3.28 -9.52 -18.77
N SER A 221 -2.59 -10.43 -19.46
CA SER A 221 -1.14 -10.34 -19.72
C SER A 221 -0.75 -9.16 -20.61
N GLN A 222 -1.73 -8.46 -21.20
CA GLN A 222 -1.58 -7.20 -21.91
C GLN A 222 -2.38 -6.12 -21.16
N SER A 223 -2.20 -5.97 -19.84
CA SER A 223 -3.06 -5.17 -18.94
C SER A 223 -3.48 -3.77 -19.44
N ASN A 224 -2.72 -3.14 -20.34
CA ASN A 224 -3.11 -1.89 -21.00
C ASN A 224 -4.09 -2.08 -22.18
N SER A 225 -4.03 -3.19 -22.93
CA SER A 225 -4.85 -3.46 -24.12
C SER A 225 -6.33 -3.65 -23.79
N GLY A 226 -6.65 -4.31 -22.68
CA GLY A 226 -8.03 -4.63 -22.30
C GLY A 226 -8.92 -3.41 -22.06
N LYS A 227 -8.34 -2.28 -21.63
CA LYS A 227 -9.05 -1.01 -21.42
C LYS A 227 -9.44 -0.33 -22.74
N TYR A 228 -8.66 -0.55 -23.80
CA TYR A 228 -8.85 0.08 -25.13
C TYR A 228 -9.40 -0.89 -26.19
N ALA A 229 -9.53 -2.17 -25.84
CA ALA A 229 -10.15 -3.19 -26.69
C ALA A 229 -11.66 -3.04 -26.71
N SER A 230 -12.26 -2.95 -27.91
CA SER A 230 -13.71 -2.98 -28.04
C SER A 230 -14.26 -4.38 -27.68
N THR A 231 -15.53 -4.45 -27.29
CA THR A 231 -16.23 -5.73 -27.08
C THR A 231 -16.12 -6.65 -28.30
N GLU A 232 -16.17 -6.08 -29.50
CA GLU A 232 -15.94 -6.78 -30.76
C GLU A 232 -14.54 -7.42 -30.82
N LEU A 233 -13.49 -6.66 -30.51
CA LEU A 233 -12.12 -7.17 -30.53
C LEU A 233 -11.92 -8.27 -29.48
N ILE A 234 -12.47 -8.10 -28.28
CA ILE A 234 -12.39 -9.10 -27.21
C ILE A 234 -13.07 -10.41 -27.64
N THR A 235 -14.23 -10.29 -28.29
CA THR A 235 -15.01 -11.45 -28.76
C THR A 235 -14.29 -12.18 -29.89
N ASN A 236 -13.68 -11.43 -30.80
CA ASN A 236 -13.05 -11.96 -32.01
C ASN A 236 -11.56 -12.31 -31.84
N TRP A 237 -10.95 -12.01 -30.68
CA TRP A 237 -9.54 -12.29 -30.44
C TRP A 237 -9.27 -13.80 -30.51
N PRO A 238 -8.20 -14.24 -31.22
CA PRO A 238 -7.91 -15.66 -31.36
C PRO A 238 -7.66 -16.30 -30.01
N ALA A 239 -8.29 -17.45 -29.78
CA ALA A 239 -8.12 -18.23 -28.55
C ALA A 239 -6.70 -18.82 -28.39
N SER A 240 -5.97 -18.95 -29.49
CA SER A 240 -4.57 -19.36 -29.50
C SER A 240 -3.64 -18.15 -29.62
N ASN A 241 -2.63 -18.09 -28.76
CA ASN A 241 -1.60 -17.05 -28.82
C ASN A 241 -0.37 -17.42 -29.68
N ALA A 242 -0.41 -18.56 -30.40
CA ALA A 242 0.75 -19.15 -31.06
C ALA A 242 1.39 -18.28 -32.15
N ASN A 243 0.62 -17.39 -32.77
CA ASN A 243 1.07 -16.51 -33.86
C ASN A 243 1.08 -15.02 -33.46
N VAL A 244 0.76 -14.70 -32.21
CA VAL A 244 0.59 -13.30 -31.77
C VAL A 244 1.91 -12.53 -31.83
N ASP A 245 3.03 -13.21 -31.54
CA ASP A 245 4.39 -12.68 -31.63
C ASP A 245 4.89 -12.47 -33.08
N ARG A 246 4.21 -13.04 -34.08
CA ARG A 246 4.55 -12.88 -35.51
C ARG A 246 4.05 -11.57 -36.11
N ALA A 247 3.15 -10.85 -35.43
CA ALA A 247 2.71 -9.54 -35.89
C ALA A 247 3.78 -8.49 -35.58
N LEU A 248 4.48 -8.05 -36.63
CA LEU A 248 5.52 -7.03 -36.56
C LEU A 248 4.95 -5.63 -36.75
N THR A 249 3.77 -5.45 -37.34
CA THR A 249 3.19 -4.12 -37.54
C THR A 249 1.71 -4.12 -37.18
N VAL A 250 1.17 -2.94 -36.84
CA VAL A 250 -0.28 -2.78 -36.58
C VAL A 250 -1.12 -3.20 -37.80
N ASN A 251 -0.59 -3.03 -39.02
CA ASN A 251 -1.23 -3.50 -40.26
C ASN A 251 -1.46 -5.02 -40.28
N GLN A 252 -0.63 -5.80 -39.60
CA GLN A 252 -0.77 -7.25 -39.51
C GLN A 252 -1.75 -7.68 -38.42
N GLY A 253 -2.30 -6.77 -37.61
CA GLY A 253 -3.31 -7.10 -36.61
C GLY A 253 -4.57 -7.74 -37.20
N GLN A 254 -4.95 -7.36 -38.43
CA GLN A 254 -6.04 -8.02 -39.17
C GLN A 254 -5.76 -9.50 -39.51
N LEU A 255 -4.48 -9.90 -39.57
CA LEU A 255 -4.11 -11.31 -39.79
C LEU A 255 -4.27 -12.14 -38.51
N LEU A 256 -4.13 -11.49 -37.34
CA LEU A 256 -4.40 -12.11 -36.04
C LEU A 256 -5.90 -12.16 -35.74
N VAL A 257 -6.64 -11.13 -36.16
CA VAL A 257 -8.09 -11.01 -35.96
C VAL A 257 -8.77 -10.76 -37.31
N PRO A 258 -8.97 -11.80 -38.16
CA PRO A 258 -9.58 -11.65 -39.48
C PRO A 258 -10.99 -11.05 -39.46
N ALA A 259 -11.72 -11.25 -38.37
CA ALA A 259 -13.04 -10.65 -38.17
C ALA A 259 -13.00 -9.12 -37.93
N SER A 260 -11.82 -8.52 -37.77
CA SER A 260 -11.61 -7.06 -37.69
C SER A 260 -10.79 -6.56 -38.90
N PRO A 261 -11.40 -6.47 -40.11
CA PRO A 261 -10.69 -6.18 -41.36
C PRO A 261 -10.15 -4.75 -41.47
N LYS A 262 -10.51 -3.85 -40.54
CA LYS A 262 -10.03 -2.47 -40.46
C LYS A 262 -9.14 -2.22 -39.23
N PHE A 263 -8.50 -3.27 -38.71
CA PHE A 263 -7.73 -3.25 -37.47
C PHE A 263 -6.83 -2.01 -37.33
N ASN A 264 -6.00 -1.71 -38.33
CA ASN A 264 -5.11 -0.55 -38.27
C ASN A 264 -5.89 0.78 -38.22
N GLN A 265 -6.90 0.95 -39.07
CA GLN A 265 -7.69 2.19 -39.11
C GLN A 265 -8.41 2.45 -37.79
N THR A 266 -8.87 1.39 -37.11
CA THR A 266 -9.59 1.51 -35.85
C THR A 266 -8.66 1.67 -34.65
N TYR A 267 -7.52 0.98 -34.63
CA TYR A 267 -6.69 0.85 -33.41
C TYR A 267 -5.29 1.48 -33.50
N PHE A 268 -4.96 2.22 -34.56
CA PHE A 268 -3.64 2.86 -34.74
C PHE A 268 -3.19 3.71 -33.53
N GLN A 269 -4.15 4.38 -32.88
CA GLN A 269 -3.89 5.23 -31.71
C GLN A 269 -3.89 4.47 -30.37
N SER A 270 -4.32 3.21 -30.37
CA SER A 270 -4.50 2.40 -29.16
C SER A 270 -3.49 1.25 -29.06
N PHE A 271 -3.04 0.71 -30.20
CA PHE A 271 -2.19 -0.47 -30.28
C PHE A 271 -0.88 -0.22 -30.99
N THR A 272 0.14 -0.95 -30.53
CA THR A 272 1.46 -0.99 -31.14
C THR A 272 2.00 -2.42 -31.24
N ALA A 273 2.82 -2.67 -32.25
CA ALA A 273 3.64 -3.88 -32.34
C ALA A 273 5.02 -3.69 -31.68
N TYR A 274 5.37 -2.45 -31.30
CA TYR A 274 6.68 -2.08 -30.78
C TYR A 274 6.53 -1.24 -29.52
N SER A 275 6.90 -1.82 -28.38
CA SER A 275 7.05 -1.07 -27.14
C SER A 275 8.25 -1.64 -26.40
N GLN A 276 9.30 -0.84 -26.31
CA GLN A 276 10.52 -1.11 -25.56
C GLN A 276 10.79 0.09 -24.66
N GLY A 277 11.10 -0.19 -23.39
CA GLY A 277 11.50 0.82 -22.42
C GLY A 277 12.89 0.48 -21.90
N LEU A 278 13.69 1.51 -21.66
CA LEU A 278 14.91 1.39 -20.88
C LEU A 278 14.55 1.57 -19.40
N LEU A 279 15.27 0.88 -18.51
CA LEU A 279 15.14 1.09 -17.07
C LEU A 279 15.90 2.37 -16.69
N THR A 280 15.33 3.54 -17.00
CA THR A 280 15.92 4.85 -16.67
C THR A 280 15.33 5.43 -15.38
N ASP A 281 16.16 6.13 -14.62
CA ASP A 281 15.73 6.97 -13.50
C ASP A 281 15.25 8.31 -14.07
N ALA A 282 13.93 8.43 -14.27
CA ALA A 282 13.34 9.64 -14.83
C ALA A 282 13.51 10.87 -13.93
N LYS A 283 13.79 10.69 -12.63
CA LYS A 283 13.93 11.78 -11.67
C LYS A 283 15.35 12.34 -11.67
N ASN A 284 16.34 11.49 -11.49
CA ASN A 284 17.74 11.91 -11.37
C ASN A 284 18.55 11.76 -12.66
N GLY A 285 18.07 10.98 -13.63
CA GLY A 285 18.77 10.59 -14.84
C GLY A 285 19.64 9.36 -14.65
N GLY A 286 20.06 8.72 -15.76
CA GLY A 286 20.81 7.47 -15.77
C GLY A 286 19.91 6.23 -15.71
N LEU A 287 20.55 5.07 -15.58
CA LEU A 287 19.85 3.79 -15.43
C LEU A 287 19.43 3.56 -13.97
N LYS A 288 18.27 2.92 -13.79
CA LYS A 288 17.84 2.40 -12.50
C LYS A 288 18.85 1.38 -11.98
N ARG A 289 19.01 1.34 -10.66
CA ARG A 289 19.97 0.47 -9.98
C ARG A 289 19.28 -0.82 -9.53
N ASP A 290 19.99 -1.93 -9.71
CA ASP A 290 19.54 -3.25 -9.26
C ASP A 290 19.79 -3.42 -7.76
N LEU A 291 18.72 -3.71 -7.00
CA LEU A 291 18.82 -3.99 -5.57
C LEU A 291 19.22 -5.44 -5.27
N THR A 292 19.04 -6.36 -6.21
CA THR A 292 19.24 -7.81 -6.05
C THR A 292 20.65 -8.11 -5.58
N LEU A 293 21.67 -7.56 -6.25
CA LEU A 293 23.07 -7.78 -5.89
C LEU A 293 23.40 -7.29 -4.47
N ALA A 294 22.84 -6.13 -4.10
CA ALA A 294 23.07 -5.57 -2.78
C ALA A 294 22.35 -6.38 -1.70
N PHE A 295 21.16 -6.92 -1.96
CA PHE A 295 20.43 -7.74 -1.00
C PHE A 295 20.94 -9.18 -0.90
N GLU A 296 21.56 -9.70 -1.96
CA GLU A 296 22.21 -11.02 -1.97
C GLU A 296 23.59 -11.00 -1.29
N THR A 297 24.35 -9.89 -1.43
CA THR A 297 25.76 -9.83 -0.98
C THR A 297 25.96 -8.81 0.16
N PRO A 298 26.22 -9.26 1.41
CA PRO A 298 26.35 -8.35 2.57
C PRO A 298 27.45 -7.28 2.44
N SER A 299 28.57 -7.59 1.78
CA SER A 299 29.65 -6.62 1.55
C SER A 299 29.24 -5.50 0.59
N VAL A 300 28.43 -5.83 -0.44
CA VAL A 300 27.85 -4.86 -1.36
C VAL A 300 26.81 -4.01 -0.63
N PHE A 301 25.93 -4.63 0.17
CA PHE A 301 24.99 -3.91 1.02
C PHE A 301 25.69 -2.86 1.89
N THR A 302 26.73 -3.29 2.61
CA THR A 302 27.49 -2.42 3.54
C THR A 302 28.15 -1.26 2.80
N ARG A 303 28.73 -1.52 1.62
CA ARG A 303 29.37 -0.49 0.81
C ARG A 303 28.39 0.59 0.36
N TRP A 304 27.18 0.21 -0.04
CA TRP A 304 26.19 1.12 -0.61
C TRP A 304 25.30 1.78 0.45
N PHE A 305 24.77 0.99 1.38
CA PHE A 305 23.82 1.45 2.41
C PHE A 305 24.48 1.73 3.77
N GLY A 306 25.77 1.48 3.89
CA GLY A 306 26.59 2.04 4.95
C GLY A 306 26.50 1.36 6.31
N ARG A 307 25.69 0.30 6.48
CA ARG A 307 25.62 -0.52 7.71
C ARG A 307 25.82 -1.98 7.38
N SER A 308 26.50 -2.69 8.28
CA SER A 308 26.80 -4.11 8.14
C SER A 308 25.72 -4.95 8.82
N SER A 309 25.40 -6.10 8.24
CA SER A 309 24.56 -7.10 8.91
C SER A 309 25.27 -7.63 10.15
N VAL A 310 24.58 -7.68 11.29
CA VAL A 310 25.07 -8.26 12.54
C VAL A 310 24.16 -9.42 12.94
N SER A 311 24.73 -10.58 13.23
CA SER A 311 23.96 -11.71 13.77
C SER A 311 24.03 -11.67 15.28
N GLU A 312 22.91 -11.43 15.96
CA GLU A 312 22.83 -11.57 17.42
C GLU A 312 22.12 -12.87 17.77
N SER A 313 22.83 -13.80 18.41
CA SER A 313 22.25 -15.05 18.88
C SER A 313 21.48 -14.86 20.19
N LEU A 314 20.15 -14.92 20.14
CA LEU A 314 19.28 -15.16 21.29
C LEU A 314 19.08 -16.67 21.41
N SER A 315 19.57 -17.24 22.52
CA SER A 315 19.67 -18.68 22.81
C SER A 315 18.54 -19.53 22.23
N GLY A 316 18.77 -20.20 21.10
CA GLY A 316 17.86 -21.23 20.55
C GLY A 316 16.71 -20.73 19.67
N VAL A 317 16.67 -19.46 19.28
CA VAL A 317 15.75 -18.93 18.26
C VAL A 317 16.50 -18.78 16.93
N ASN A 318 15.83 -18.98 15.79
CA ASN A 318 16.39 -18.57 14.49
C ASN A 318 16.68 -17.07 14.54
N THR A 319 17.94 -16.72 14.77
CA THR A 319 18.33 -15.34 14.96
C THR A 319 18.47 -14.66 13.63
N VAL A 320 17.58 -13.69 13.43
CA VAL A 320 17.64 -12.78 12.32
C VAL A 320 18.72 -11.76 12.59
N GLY A 321 19.64 -11.61 11.64
CA GLY A 321 20.61 -10.54 11.72
C GLY A 321 19.94 -9.16 11.62
N GLY A 322 20.26 -8.26 12.55
CA GLY A 322 19.98 -6.84 12.43
C GLY A 322 21.09 -6.13 11.66
N TYR A 323 21.14 -4.81 11.77
CA TYR A 323 22.24 -4.00 11.23
C TYR A 323 22.93 -3.22 12.34
N ASP A 324 24.26 -3.04 12.20
CA ASP A 324 25.06 -2.30 13.16
C ASP A 324 24.56 -0.85 13.36
N ARG A 325 25.04 -0.18 14.42
CA ARG A 325 24.69 1.23 14.71
C ARG A 325 25.78 2.23 14.38
N ASN A 326 26.97 1.74 14.05
CA ASN A 326 28.16 2.54 13.85
C ASN A 326 28.36 2.93 12.37
N GLY A 327 27.56 2.37 11.47
CA GLY A 327 27.57 2.71 10.05
C GLY A 327 27.02 4.10 9.72
N LYS A 328 26.84 4.36 8.43
CA LYS A 328 26.39 5.65 7.86
C LYS A 328 24.86 5.71 7.77
N PRO A 329 24.15 6.26 8.77
CA PRO A 329 22.70 6.17 8.83
C PRO A 329 22.00 6.94 7.70
N GLU A 330 22.61 8.00 7.16
CA GLU A 330 22.13 8.77 6.00
C GLU A 330 22.11 8.00 4.68
N ARG A 331 22.77 6.84 4.64
CA ARG A 331 22.71 5.89 3.51
C ARG A 331 21.82 4.70 3.79
N PHE A 332 21.56 4.42 5.07
CA PHE A 332 20.81 3.26 5.51
C PHE A 332 19.29 3.52 5.54
N LEU A 333 18.89 4.75 5.85
CA LEU A 333 17.50 5.18 5.74
C LEU A 333 17.10 5.36 4.28
N ILE A 334 15.86 5.02 3.95
CA ILE A 334 15.30 5.19 2.60
C ILE A 334 15.09 6.68 2.30
N SER A 335 14.78 7.48 3.33
CA SER A 335 14.65 8.92 3.24
C SER A 335 15.33 9.62 4.41
N ASN A 336 16.08 10.67 4.09
CA ASN A 336 16.80 11.47 5.07
C ASN A 336 15.90 12.49 5.78
N VAL A 337 14.65 12.62 5.34
CA VAL A 337 13.65 13.51 5.95
C VAL A 337 13.26 13.06 7.37
N PHE A 338 13.44 11.77 7.67
CA PHE A 338 13.21 11.21 9.00
C PHE A 338 14.39 11.40 9.97
N MET A 339 15.54 11.92 9.50
CA MET A 339 16.71 12.16 10.34
C MET A 339 16.45 13.29 11.34
N THR A 340 16.84 13.09 12.60
CA THR A 340 16.80 14.15 13.61
C THR A 340 18.01 15.07 13.47
N ASN A 341 17.80 16.37 13.62
CA ASN A 341 18.79 17.44 13.37
C ASN A 341 19.86 17.58 14.47
N SER A 342 20.31 16.49 15.09
CA SER A 342 21.27 16.52 16.20
C SER A 342 22.30 15.43 15.98
N GLY A 343 23.58 15.78 15.98
CA GLY A 343 24.75 14.93 15.66
C GLY A 343 24.99 13.68 16.53
N SER A 344 23.95 13.01 16.98
CA SER A 344 23.97 11.64 17.49
C SER A 344 23.67 10.65 16.34
N ASN A 345 24.43 9.56 16.22
CA ASN A 345 24.24 8.45 15.27
C ASN A 345 22.88 7.69 15.41
N LYS A 346 21.90 8.24 16.13
CA LYS A 346 20.61 7.64 16.48
C LYS A 346 19.49 8.14 15.54
N GLN A 347 19.63 7.91 14.23
CA GLN A 347 18.62 8.30 13.23
C GLN A 347 17.57 7.21 13.03
N VAL A 348 16.32 7.61 12.71
CA VAL A 348 15.18 6.69 12.63
C VAL A 348 14.39 6.85 11.35
N GLY A 349 13.73 5.78 10.90
CA GLY A 349 12.84 5.80 9.74
C GLY A 349 12.79 4.47 8.98
N PRO A 350 12.00 4.40 7.89
CA PRO A 350 12.07 3.30 6.93
C PRO A 350 13.51 3.13 6.43
N ASN A 351 13.99 1.89 6.36
CA ASN A 351 15.40 1.60 6.12
C ASN A 351 15.60 0.43 5.16
N TRP A 352 16.76 0.45 4.49
CA TRP A 352 17.16 -0.57 3.52
C TRP A 352 17.40 -1.95 4.17
N GLY A 353 17.72 -1.99 5.46
CA GLY A 353 17.89 -3.23 6.20
C GLY A 353 16.61 -4.06 6.27
N THR A 354 15.47 -3.42 6.51
CA THR A 354 14.16 -4.07 6.51
C THR A 354 13.85 -4.69 5.13
N MET A 355 14.11 -3.96 4.03
CA MET A 355 13.90 -4.49 2.68
C MET A 355 14.84 -5.65 2.38
N CYS A 356 16.14 -5.50 2.65
CA CYS A 356 17.13 -6.55 2.46
C CYS A 356 16.79 -7.81 3.27
N HIS A 357 16.31 -7.65 4.51
CA HIS A 357 15.88 -8.78 5.31
C HIS A 357 14.61 -9.44 4.73
N TYR A 358 13.61 -8.66 4.33
CA TYR A 358 12.42 -9.18 3.65
C TYR A 358 12.77 -9.98 2.39
N TYR A 359 13.70 -9.46 1.59
CA TYR A 359 14.24 -10.14 0.42
C TYR A 359 14.85 -11.49 0.78
N ASN A 360 15.60 -11.58 1.89
CA ASN A 360 16.27 -12.82 2.30
C ASN A 360 15.35 -13.81 3.05
N LEU A 361 14.07 -13.49 3.30
CA LEU A 361 13.15 -14.40 4.02
C LEU A 361 12.91 -15.72 3.27
N TYR A 362 12.97 -15.74 1.93
CA TYR A 362 12.80 -16.98 1.16
C TYR A 362 13.90 -18.00 1.47
N LYS A 363 15.11 -17.53 1.82
CA LYS A 363 16.23 -18.39 2.21
C LYS A 363 16.01 -19.03 3.58
N LEU A 364 15.26 -18.36 4.45
CA LEU A 364 14.90 -18.85 5.79
C LEU A 364 13.68 -19.80 5.76
N ASN A 365 12.95 -19.86 4.65
CA ASN A 365 11.75 -20.67 4.46
C ASN A 365 11.82 -21.55 3.19
N PRO A 366 12.87 -22.38 3.01
CA PRO A 366 13.10 -23.12 1.77
C PRO A 366 12.00 -24.15 1.48
N ASP A 367 11.37 -24.71 2.51
CA ASP A 367 10.31 -25.72 2.37
C ASP A 367 8.90 -25.10 2.34
N ALA A 368 8.78 -23.76 2.38
CA ALA A 368 7.53 -23.01 2.39
C ALA A 368 6.54 -23.35 3.54
N THR A 369 6.98 -24.09 4.56
CA THR A 369 6.08 -24.65 5.58
C THR A 369 6.17 -23.99 6.94
N ASP A 370 7.32 -23.42 7.34
CA ASP A 370 7.57 -23.06 8.74
C ASP A 370 8.53 -21.88 8.95
N LEU A 371 8.07 -20.84 9.65
CA LEU A 371 8.95 -19.85 10.25
C LEU A 371 8.63 -19.69 11.74
N GLY A 372 9.67 -19.53 12.56
CA GLY A 372 9.49 -19.03 13.92
C GLY A 372 9.08 -17.56 13.90
N ILE A 373 8.65 -17.02 15.05
CA ILE A 373 8.57 -15.57 15.17
C ILE A 373 9.96 -14.98 14.96
N LEU A 374 10.00 -13.97 14.11
CA LEU A 374 11.16 -13.12 13.94
C LEU A 374 10.86 -11.84 14.71
N HIS A 375 11.69 -11.53 15.70
CA HIS A 375 11.49 -10.33 16.51
C HIS A 375 12.22 -9.11 15.90
N PRO A 376 11.79 -7.88 16.23
CA PRO A 376 12.51 -6.64 15.90
C PRO A 376 13.99 -6.64 16.35
N GLN A 377 14.91 -6.18 15.49
CA GLN A 377 16.37 -6.16 15.72
C GLN A 377 17.03 -4.89 15.15
N PRO A 378 18.07 -4.28 15.78
CA PRO A 378 18.58 -4.58 17.11
C PRO A 378 17.61 -4.14 18.22
N PRO A 379 17.66 -4.76 19.42
CA PRO A 379 16.71 -4.51 20.51
C PRO A 379 17.04 -3.27 21.36
N GLU A 380 18.18 -2.59 21.18
CA GLU A 380 18.50 -1.48 22.07
C GLU A 380 17.74 -0.20 21.74
N SER A 381 17.28 0.41 22.82
CA SER A 381 16.78 1.76 22.96
C SER A 381 17.41 2.76 21.99
N MET A 382 16.67 3.18 20.96
CA MET A 382 16.96 4.45 20.33
C MET A 382 16.25 5.51 21.17
N GLU A 383 17.01 6.42 21.75
CA GLU A 383 16.44 7.59 22.45
C GLU A 383 15.78 8.50 21.43
N ILE A 384 14.52 8.20 21.16
CA ILE A 384 13.65 9.05 20.36
C ILE A 384 13.04 10.13 21.25
N ARG A 385 12.99 9.91 22.57
CA ARG A 385 12.62 10.92 23.57
C ARG A 385 13.73 11.94 23.82
N ARG A 386 14.31 12.54 22.77
CA ARG A 386 14.95 13.85 22.97
C ARG A 386 13.85 14.87 23.11
N SER A 387 14.04 15.86 23.98
CA SER A 387 13.12 16.97 24.32
C SER A 387 12.59 17.80 23.14
N HIS A 388 12.90 17.41 21.90
CA HIS A 388 12.54 18.10 20.67
C HIS A 388 12.11 17.13 19.53
N TRP A 389 11.86 15.84 19.83
CA TRP A 389 11.27 14.91 18.85
C TRP A 389 9.93 14.37 19.33
N ASN A 390 9.03 14.31 18.38
CA ASN A 390 7.61 14.35 18.61
C ASN A 390 7.06 12.97 18.19
N PRO A 391 6.34 12.24 19.06
CA PRO A 391 5.33 12.76 20.00
C PRO A 391 5.78 12.96 21.45
N TYR A 392 7.09 13.03 21.76
CA TYR A 392 7.60 13.11 23.14
C TYR A 392 8.21 14.47 23.45
N THR A 393 7.35 15.46 23.68
CA THR A 393 7.72 16.69 24.37
C THR A 393 6.98 16.76 25.71
N GLU A 394 7.71 16.99 26.80
CA GLU A 394 7.22 17.38 28.13
C GLU A 394 6.14 16.53 28.85
N TYR A 395 6.35 15.22 28.96
CA TYR A 395 6.03 14.54 30.23
C TYR A 395 7.31 13.93 30.79
N ALA A 396 8.27 14.80 31.11
CA ALA A 396 9.35 14.47 32.01
C ALA A 396 8.76 14.38 33.43
N ASN A 397 8.01 13.32 33.72
CA ASN A 397 7.95 12.86 35.10
C ASN A 397 9.35 12.32 35.42
N PRO A 398 10.07 12.87 36.43
CA PRO A 398 11.45 12.48 36.75
C PRO A 398 11.65 10.99 37.07
N GLY A 399 10.57 10.21 37.16
CA GLY A 399 10.57 8.76 37.39
C GLY A 399 10.04 7.88 36.24
N ASP A 400 9.71 8.41 35.04
CA ASP A 400 9.31 7.54 33.92
C ASP A 400 10.55 6.82 33.35
N THR A 401 10.63 5.52 33.61
CA THR A 401 11.76 4.64 33.25
C THR A 401 11.77 4.25 31.76
N GLN A 402 10.76 4.61 30.98
CA GLN A 402 10.61 4.14 29.59
C GLN A 402 11.23 5.09 28.55
N LYS A 403 12.49 5.46 28.73
CA LYS A 403 13.17 6.57 28.03
C LYS A 403 13.49 6.36 26.53
N ALA A 404 13.06 5.28 25.89
CA ALA A 404 13.46 4.97 24.52
C ALA A 404 12.39 4.29 23.67
N ASP A 405 12.38 4.61 22.38
CA ASP A 405 11.61 3.88 21.38
C ASP A 405 12.54 2.99 20.56
N PHE A 406 12.05 1.83 20.16
CA PHE A 406 12.83 0.83 19.45
C PHE A 406 12.60 0.96 17.94
N GLN A 407 13.67 1.05 17.14
CA GLN A 407 13.58 0.94 15.68
C GLN A 407 14.11 -0.41 15.25
N HIS A 408 13.30 -1.16 14.51
CA HIS A 408 13.77 -2.34 13.82
C HIS A 408 14.53 -1.97 12.54
N THR A 409 15.60 -2.72 12.31
CA THR A 409 16.43 -2.70 11.11
C THR A 409 16.22 -3.96 10.26
N ASN A 410 15.32 -4.85 10.70
CA ASN A 410 14.98 -6.10 10.05
C ASN A 410 13.46 -6.21 9.84
N ASN A 411 13.04 -6.99 8.85
CA ASN A 411 11.64 -7.35 8.70
C ASN A 411 11.23 -8.40 9.75
N TYR A 412 10.58 -7.99 10.84
CA TYR A 412 10.08 -8.90 11.87
C TYR A 412 8.77 -9.58 11.46
N LEU A 413 8.49 -10.74 12.04
CA LEU A 413 7.31 -11.57 11.81
C LEU A 413 6.74 -12.00 13.17
N SER A 414 5.56 -11.50 13.51
CA SER A 414 4.86 -11.82 14.76
C SER A 414 3.35 -11.85 14.53
N PRO A 415 2.59 -12.71 15.23
CA PRO A 415 1.15 -12.58 15.35
C PRO A 415 0.76 -11.19 15.83
N VAL A 416 -0.46 -10.80 15.52
CA VAL A 416 -1.04 -9.52 15.92
C VAL A 416 -2.12 -9.81 16.96
N PRO A 417 -2.07 -9.18 18.15
CA PRO A 417 -3.19 -9.22 19.07
C PRO A 417 -4.42 -8.60 18.38
N ALA A 418 -5.48 -9.39 18.28
CA ALA A 418 -6.66 -9.10 17.49
C ALA A 418 -7.88 -8.79 18.37
N ARG A 419 -7.93 -9.40 19.56
CA ARG A 419 -8.97 -9.17 20.57
C ARG A 419 -8.39 -9.30 21.97
N VAL A 420 -8.88 -8.50 22.89
CA VAL A 420 -8.50 -8.48 24.29
C VAL A 420 -9.78 -8.24 25.07
N GLN A 421 -10.15 -9.12 26.00
CA GLN A 421 -11.30 -8.91 26.88
C GLN A 421 -10.94 -9.21 28.33
N ALA A 422 -11.46 -8.37 29.22
CA ALA A 422 -11.28 -8.51 30.64
C ALA A 422 -12.65 -8.55 31.31
N SER A 423 -12.95 -9.68 31.95
CA SER A 423 -14.15 -9.84 32.76
C SER A 423 -13.78 -9.86 34.24
N TYR A 424 -14.48 -9.06 35.05
CA TYR A 424 -14.24 -8.96 36.48
C TYR A 424 -15.48 -9.43 37.24
N ARG A 425 -15.24 -10.15 38.32
CA ARG A 425 -16.28 -10.64 39.24
C ARG A 425 -15.86 -10.43 40.68
N LEU A 426 -16.83 -10.22 41.55
CA LEU A 426 -16.63 -10.15 42.98
C LEU A 426 -17.12 -11.45 43.60
N GLY A 427 -16.23 -12.18 44.27
CA GLY A 427 -16.56 -13.37 45.03
C GLY A 427 -16.19 -13.22 46.50
N ALA A 428 -16.52 -14.25 47.27
CA ALA A 428 -16.01 -14.41 48.62
C ALA A 428 -15.55 -15.84 48.84
N LYS A 429 -14.68 -16.05 49.82
CA LYS A 429 -14.21 -17.37 50.21
C LYS A 429 -14.27 -17.51 51.72
N LYS A 430 -14.85 -18.59 52.20
CA LYS A 430 -14.84 -18.90 53.63
C LYS A 430 -13.41 -19.16 54.07
N TYR A 431 -12.96 -18.41 55.06
CA TYR A 431 -11.64 -18.54 55.64
C TYR A 431 -11.66 -19.64 56.71
N VAL A 432 -10.83 -20.66 56.52
CA VAL A 432 -10.70 -21.80 57.41
C VAL A 432 -9.26 -21.81 57.93
N SER A 433 -9.10 -21.50 59.21
CA SER A 433 -7.81 -21.35 59.88
C SER A 433 -7.95 -21.70 61.36
N THR A 434 -6.84 -21.72 62.10
CA THR A 434 -6.82 -21.85 63.57
C THR A 434 -6.88 -20.50 64.29
N ASP A 435 -6.86 -19.38 63.56
CA ASP A 435 -6.89 -18.03 64.13
C ASP A 435 -8.31 -17.50 64.40
N ALA A 436 -8.40 -16.31 65.00
CA ALA A 436 -9.65 -15.66 65.40
C ALA A 436 -10.57 -15.27 64.23
N ASN A 437 -10.10 -15.33 62.98
CA ASN A 437 -10.90 -15.07 61.78
C ASN A 437 -11.49 -16.35 61.18
N ASN A 438 -11.25 -17.52 61.79
CA ASN A 438 -11.84 -18.78 61.34
C ASN A 438 -13.38 -18.67 61.22
N GLY A 439 -13.92 -19.10 60.09
CA GLY A 439 -15.34 -19.05 59.79
C GLY A 439 -15.84 -17.71 59.23
N LYS A 440 -15.02 -16.66 59.21
CA LYS A 440 -15.28 -15.42 58.46
C LYS A 440 -15.05 -15.64 56.96
N TYR A 441 -15.37 -14.64 56.16
CA TYR A 441 -15.21 -14.65 54.70
C TYR A 441 -14.19 -13.61 54.27
N THR A 442 -13.33 -13.96 53.33
CA THR A 442 -12.45 -13.03 52.61
C THR A 442 -13.09 -12.67 51.28
N LEU A 443 -13.11 -11.39 50.92
CA LEU A 443 -13.58 -10.95 49.60
C LEU A 443 -12.49 -11.17 48.55
N GLU A 444 -12.89 -11.58 47.34
CA GLU A 444 -11.99 -11.90 46.25
C GLU A 444 -12.41 -11.19 44.96
N LEU A 445 -11.48 -10.50 44.31
CA LEU A 445 -11.65 -10.00 42.95
C LEU A 445 -11.18 -11.10 41.98
N LYS A 446 -12.07 -11.52 41.08
CA LYS A 446 -11.80 -12.52 40.05
C LYS A 446 -11.67 -11.87 38.69
N PHE A 447 -10.55 -12.07 38.00
CA PHE A 447 -10.24 -11.54 36.68
C PHE A 447 -10.13 -12.67 35.64
N LYS A 448 -10.90 -12.58 34.56
CA LYS A 448 -10.81 -13.50 33.41
C LYS A 448 -10.28 -12.80 32.17
N PRO A 449 -9.06 -13.11 31.73
CA PRO A 449 -8.54 -12.62 30.46
C PRO A 449 -9.06 -13.47 29.30
N LEU A 450 -9.35 -12.82 28.18
CA LEU A 450 -9.52 -13.45 26.87
C LEU A 450 -8.65 -12.72 25.86
N ILE A 451 -7.69 -13.41 25.24
CA ILE A 451 -6.78 -12.83 24.26
C ILE A 451 -6.95 -13.56 22.92
N GLY A 452 -7.38 -12.84 21.90
CA GLY A 452 -7.37 -13.28 20.51
C GLY A 452 -6.09 -12.81 19.82
N ILE A 453 -5.38 -13.72 19.15
CA ILE A 453 -4.27 -13.41 18.26
C ILE A 453 -4.61 -13.83 16.82
N TRP A 454 -4.04 -13.12 15.87
CA TRP A 454 -4.16 -13.38 14.44
C TRP A 454 -2.77 -13.60 13.84
N ASN A 455 -2.61 -14.66 13.03
CA ASN A 455 -1.49 -14.80 12.11
C ASN A 455 -1.85 -14.15 10.77
N PRO A 456 -1.36 -12.94 10.47
CA PRO A 456 -1.72 -12.29 9.21
C PRO A 456 -0.89 -12.77 8.01
N TYR A 457 -0.02 -13.76 8.16
CA TYR A 457 0.95 -14.18 7.13
C TYR A 457 0.54 -15.45 6.39
N ASN A 458 1.10 -15.64 5.20
CA ASN A 458 1.00 -16.84 4.38
C ASN A 458 1.86 -18.02 4.89
N VAL A 459 2.49 -17.92 6.06
CA VAL A 459 3.36 -18.93 6.68
C VAL A 459 2.84 -19.33 8.05
N ARG A 460 3.12 -20.57 8.45
CA ARG A 460 2.78 -21.09 9.77
C ARG A 460 3.80 -20.61 10.80
N PHE A 461 3.33 -20.13 11.95
CA PHE A 461 4.20 -19.87 13.09
C PHE A 461 4.32 -21.10 13.98
N LYS A 462 5.53 -21.62 14.09
CA LYS A 462 5.84 -22.69 15.06
C LYS A 462 5.59 -22.20 16.47
N LYS A 463 5.12 -23.13 17.31
CA LYS A 463 5.01 -22.97 18.76
C LYS A 463 6.30 -22.37 19.35
N ASN A 464 6.25 -21.08 19.70
CA ASN A 464 7.22 -20.48 20.61
C ASN A 464 6.50 -20.14 21.93
N ALA A 465 7.25 -20.07 23.02
CA ALA A 465 6.68 -19.53 24.26
C ALA A 465 6.42 -18.04 24.02
N TYR A 466 5.18 -17.59 24.09
CA TYR A 466 4.85 -16.18 24.17
C TYR A 466 4.30 -15.89 25.53
N HIS A 467 4.51 -14.68 26.00
CA HIS A 467 3.79 -14.17 27.13
C HIS A 467 3.23 -12.78 26.84
N PHE A 468 2.16 -12.48 27.56
CA PHE A 468 1.53 -11.18 27.59
C PHE A 468 1.81 -10.56 28.94
N ASP A 469 2.37 -9.36 28.95
CA ASP A 469 2.34 -8.51 30.14
C ASP A 469 1.12 -7.59 30.00
N TRP A 470 0.21 -7.64 30.97
CA TRP A 470 -1.06 -6.94 30.92
C TRP A 470 -1.32 -6.24 32.27
N GLU A 471 -1.56 -4.93 32.19
CA GLU A 471 -2.17 -4.13 33.26
C GLU A 471 -3.50 -3.54 32.75
N LEU A 472 -4.62 -4.01 33.27
CA LEU A 472 -5.92 -3.36 33.11
C LEU A 472 -6.59 -3.34 34.47
N SER A 473 -6.59 -2.17 35.09
CA SER A 473 -6.81 -2.05 36.51
C SER A 473 -8.20 -1.44 36.75
N PRO A 474 -9.19 -2.24 37.19
CA PRO A 474 -10.48 -1.69 37.56
C PRO A 474 -10.34 -0.87 38.84
N VAL A 475 -11.10 0.22 38.88
CA VAL A 475 -11.40 0.97 40.10
C VAL A 475 -12.75 0.48 40.61
N LEU A 476 -12.75 -0.08 41.81
CA LEU A 476 -13.91 -0.66 42.46
C LEU A 476 -14.27 0.18 43.68
N ASP A 477 -15.41 0.88 43.63
CA ASP A 477 -15.97 1.65 44.75
C ASP A 477 -17.02 0.80 45.47
N ILE A 478 -16.74 0.40 46.72
CA ILE A 478 -17.59 -0.50 47.50
C ILE A 478 -17.92 0.08 48.88
N THR A 479 -19.08 -0.31 49.39
CA THR A 479 -19.50 -0.11 50.77
C THR A 479 -19.72 -1.45 51.44
N ILE A 480 -19.15 -1.63 52.62
CA ILE A 480 -19.28 -2.84 53.44
C ILE A 480 -19.98 -2.50 54.74
N THR A 481 -21.00 -3.28 55.08
CA THR A 481 -21.73 -3.15 56.35
C THR A 481 -21.70 -4.49 57.07
N ASP A 482 -20.97 -4.57 58.18
CA ASP A 482 -20.78 -5.79 58.99
C ASP A 482 -21.09 -5.51 60.47
N GLY A 483 -22.37 -5.48 60.84
CA GLY A 483 -22.82 -5.28 62.22
C GLY A 483 -22.58 -3.87 62.82
N GLY A 484 -22.10 -2.91 62.03
CA GLY A 484 -21.77 -1.54 62.46
C GLY A 484 -21.99 -0.48 61.38
N ALA A 485 -21.35 0.69 61.52
CA ALA A 485 -21.45 1.77 60.53
C ALA A 485 -20.91 1.33 59.16
N PRO A 486 -21.54 1.74 58.04
CA PRO A 486 -21.04 1.42 56.71
C PRO A 486 -19.62 1.94 56.49
N ARG A 487 -18.77 1.10 55.92
CA ARG A 487 -17.39 1.43 55.56
C ARG A 487 -17.25 1.53 54.06
N ASP A 488 -16.88 2.71 53.58
CA ASP A 488 -16.56 2.94 52.17
C ASP A 488 -15.09 2.62 51.89
N MET A 489 -14.85 1.90 50.79
CA MET A 489 -13.52 1.51 50.33
C MET A 489 -13.43 1.69 48.82
N VAL A 490 -12.30 2.21 48.36
CA VAL A 490 -11.94 2.25 46.94
C VAL A 490 -10.79 1.29 46.75
N ILE A 491 -10.98 0.30 45.89
CA ILE A 491 -9.98 -0.73 45.62
C ILE A 491 -9.51 -0.54 44.18
N THR A 492 -8.19 -0.49 43.99
CA THR A 492 -7.58 -0.59 42.68
C THR A 492 -6.64 -1.77 42.62
N LEU A 493 -6.57 -2.40 41.44
CA LEU A 493 -5.62 -3.47 41.18
C LEU A 493 -4.16 -3.00 41.33
N THR A 494 -3.90 -1.77 40.91
CA THR A 494 -2.59 -1.14 40.98
C THR A 494 -2.09 -1.04 42.43
N ASP A 495 -2.93 -0.60 43.36
CA ASP A 495 -2.58 -0.49 44.77
C ASP A 495 -2.37 -1.87 45.40
N TRP A 496 -3.15 -2.87 44.97
CA TRP A 496 -3.00 -4.26 45.39
C TRP A 496 -1.61 -4.83 45.07
N TYR A 497 -1.05 -4.50 43.90
CA TYR A 497 0.30 -4.90 43.50
C TYR A 497 1.40 -4.12 44.23
N ARG A 498 1.24 -2.81 44.39
CA ARG A 498 2.29 -1.88 44.85
C ARG A 498 2.53 -1.87 46.37
N GLU A 499 1.89 -2.76 47.12
CA GLU A 499 2.17 -2.94 48.55
C GLU A 499 3.64 -3.37 48.82
N SER A 500 4.39 -3.83 47.81
CA SER A 500 5.82 -4.22 47.92
C SER A 500 6.83 -3.11 47.61
N GLY A 501 6.43 -1.96 47.08
CA GLY A 501 7.33 -0.89 46.64
C GLY A 501 7.83 -0.99 45.19
N GLU A 502 7.48 -2.06 44.47
CA GLU A 502 7.74 -2.20 43.02
C GLU A 502 6.42 -2.15 42.22
N SER A 503 6.50 -1.79 40.93
CA SER A 503 5.35 -1.88 40.02
C SER A 503 5.25 -3.30 39.47
N GLU A 504 4.26 -4.08 39.92
CA GLU A 504 3.99 -5.43 39.44
C GLU A 504 2.73 -5.43 38.55
N TRP A 505 2.76 -6.18 37.43
CA TRP A 505 1.66 -6.36 36.46
C TRP A 505 1.41 -7.86 36.23
N ILE A 506 0.28 -8.23 35.62
CA ILE A 506 -0.01 -9.65 35.34
C ILE A 506 0.79 -10.11 34.12
N ARG A 507 1.63 -11.14 34.33
CA ARG A 507 2.25 -11.89 33.25
C ARG A 507 1.48 -13.17 32.95
N MET A 508 1.05 -13.33 31.71
CA MET A 508 0.31 -14.49 31.21
C MET A 508 1.09 -15.21 30.11
N ALA A 509 1.58 -16.41 30.39
CA ALA A 509 2.22 -17.25 29.38
C ALA A 509 1.20 -18.09 28.63
N LEU A 510 1.40 -18.32 27.33
CA LEU A 510 0.62 -19.32 26.60
C LEU A 510 1.02 -20.74 27.02
N ASP A 511 0.06 -21.67 27.03
CA ASP A 511 0.33 -23.06 27.36
C ASP A 511 1.09 -23.76 26.24
N GLY A 512 2.34 -24.12 26.52
CA GLY A 512 3.18 -24.90 25.64
C GLY A 512 2.68 -26.34 25.44
N THR A 513 1.77 -26.91 26.23
CA THR A 513 1.30 -28.28 25.96
C THR A 513 0.15 -28.37 24.95
N ASP A 514 -0.52 -27.26 24.64
CA ASP A 514 -1.50 -27.21 23.55
C ASP A 514 -0.76 -27.25 22.21
N SER A 515 -0.77 -28.41 21.55
CA SER A 515 -0.30 -28.54 20.18
C SER A 515 -1.26 -27.80 19.26
N ALA A 516 -0.92 -26.57 18.86
CA ALA A 516 -1.28 -26.10 17.54
C ALA A 516 -0.39 -24.91 17.18
N ASP A 517 0.49 -25.09 16.20
CA ASP A 517 1.07 -23.98 15.47
C ASP A 517 -0.04 -23.02 15.01
N LEU A 518 0.27 -21.73 14.88
CA LEU A 518 -0.69 -20.77 14.35
C LEU A 518 -0.64 -20.85 12.82
N GLN A 519 -1.68 -21.42 12.20
CA GLN A 519 -1.75 -21.67 10.76
C GLN A 519 -1.76 -20.35 9.97
N PRO A 520 -1.38 -20.36 8.67
CA PRO A 520 -1.47 -19.17 7.83
C PRO A 520 -2.86 -18.54 7.88
N GLY A 521 -2.95 -17.27 8.25
CA GLY A 521 -4.21 -16.54 8.37
C GLY A 521 -4.99 -16.77 9.66
N GLU A 522 -4.65 -17.76 10.49
CA GLU A 522 -5.51 -18.22 11.59
C GLU A 522 -5.76 -17.15 12.66
N LEU A 523 -7.01 -17.05 13.12
CA LEU A 523 -7.40 -16.28 14.28
C LEU A 523 -7.78 -17.21 15.45
N ARG A 524 -7.07 -17.11 16.57
CA ARG A 524 -7.21 -18.00 17.73
C ARG A 524 -7.34 -17.23 19.04
N MET A 525 -8.18 -17.72 19.94
CA MET A 525 -8.38 -17.15 21.27
C MET A 525 -7.66 -17.96 22.35
N PHE A 526 -7.39 -17.31 23.49
CA PHE A 526 -6.70 -17.87 24.65
C PHE A 526 -7.31 -17.35 25.96
N SER A 527 -7.53 -18.21 26.94
CA SER A 527 -7.99 -17.85 28.30
C SER A 527 -7.51 -18.88 29.32
N LEU A 528 -7.81 -18.64 30.59
CA LEU A 528 -7.61 -19.62 31.66
C LEU A 528 -8.70 -20.70 31.59
N THR A 529 -8.32 -21.94 31.91
CA THR A 529 -9.26 -23.05 32.06
C THR A 529 -9.60 -23.38 33.51
N THR A 530 -8.72 -23.01 34.44
CA THR A 530 -8.84 -23.29 35.88
C THR A 530 -8.47 -22.06 36.70
N GLU A 531 -8.99 -22.00 37.92
CA GLU A 531 -8.70 -20.93 38.85
C GLU A 531 -7.20 -20.90 39.20
N THR A 532 -6.63 -19.70 39.18
CA THR A 532 -5.24 -19.43 39.53
C THR A 532 -5.19 -18.31 40.55
N LYS A 533 -4.76 -18.61 41.78
CA LYS A 533 -4.61 -17.62 42.83
C LYS A 533 -3.36 -16.77 42.60
N LEU A 534 -3.51 -15.44 42.65
CA LEU A 534 -2.39 -14.49 42.67
C LEU A 534 -2.07 -14.11 44.12
N ASN A 535 -0.77 -14.02 44.43
CA ASN A 535 -0.30 -13.68 45.77
C ASN A 535 0.13 -12.21 45.82
N ARG A 536 -0.17 -11.54 46.94
CA ARG A 536 0.12 -10.11 47.14
C ARG A 536 1.63 -9.88 47.35
N GLY A 537 2.21 -8.94 46.61
CA GLY A 537 3.60 -8.47 46.79
C GLY A 537 4.70 -9.50 46.52
N ALA A 538 4.43 -10.48 45.66
CA ALA A 538 5.44 -11.42 45.20
C ALA A 538 6.04 -10.92 43.88
N TYR A 539 7.33 -10.54 43.89
CA TYR A 539 8.07 -10.29 42.66
C TYR A 539 8.11 -11.57 41.80
N GLN A 540 7.35 -11.58 40.71
CA GLN A 540 7.22 -12.74 39.82
C GLN A 540 8.06 -12.60 38.53
N GLY A 541 9.08 -11.74 38.53
CA GLY A 541 9.91 -11.43 37.37
C GLY A 541 10.90 -12.51 36.93
N GLY A 542 11.02 -13.63 37.64
CA GLY A 542 11.98 -14.69 37.31
C GLY A 542 11.36 -15.92 36.65
N GLY A 543 11.34 -15.98 35.31
CA GLY A 543 11.48 -17.22 34.51
C GLY A 543 10.60 -18.46 34.78
N GLY A 544 9.60 -18.43 35.66
CA GLY A 544 8.88 -19.62 36.09
C GLY A 544 7.37 -19.40 36.11
N SER A 545 6.64 -20.10 35.24
CA SER A 545 5.41 -20.88 35.51
C SER A 545 4.44 -20.45 36.65
N GLY A 546 4.30 -19.17 36.99
CA GLY A 546 3.68 -18.75 38.26
C GLY A 546 2.19 -18.44 38.22
N ASN A 547 1.69 -17.91 37.10
CA ASN A 547 0.34 -17.33 37.03
C ASN A 547 -0.61 -18.14 36.15
N GLY A 548 -0.45 -19.45 36.03
CA GLY A 548 -1.30 -20.24 35.14
C GLY A 548 -1.05 -19.93 33.65
N LYS A 549 -1.22 -20.94 32.80
CA LYS A 549 -0.96 -20.81 31.37
C LYS A 549 -2.29 -20.59 30.64
N LEU A 550 -2.32 -19.63 29.72
CA LEU A 550 -3.48 -19.42 28.85
C LEU A 550 -3.55 -20.55 27.82
N LYS A 551 -4.69 -21.23 27.75
CA LYS A 551 -4.94 -22.34 26.82
C LYS A 551 -5.82 -21.88 25.68
N ALA A 552 -5.73 -22.57 24.55
CA ALA A 552 -6.62 -22.36 23.40
C ALA A 552 -7.99 -23.03 23.63
N THR A 553 -8.51 -22.97 24.85
CA THR A 553 -9.74 -23.63 25.30
C THR A 553 -10.41 -22.77 26.37
N TRP A 554 -11.73 -22.78 26.39
CA TRP A 554 -12.51 -22.15 27.44
C TRP A 554 -12.67 -23.07 28.65
N GLY A 555 -12.46 -22.55 29.87
CA GLY A 555 -12.93 -23.21 31.08
C GLY A 555 -13.78 -22.26 31.90
N ALA A 556 -15.00 -22.70 32.27
CA ALA A 556 -15.96 -21.95 33.09
C ALA A 556 -15.28 -21.28 34.31
N ASN A 557 -14.51 -22.06 35.07
CA ASN A 557 -13.85 -21.66 36.31
C ASN A 557 -12.44 -21.06 36.14
N GLY A 558 -12.05 -20.70 34.91
CA GLY A 558 -10.75 -20.11 34.63
C GLY A 558 -10.67 -18.64 35.01
N TYR A 559 -10.16 -18.33 36.21
CA TYR A 559 -10.00 -16.96 36.71
C TYR A 559 -8.66 -16.77 37.41
N TYR A 560 -8.12 -15.57 37.34
CA TYR A 560 -7.21 -15.06 38.34
C TYR A 560 -7.99 -14.64 39.56
N THR A 561 -7.60 -15.11 40.74
CA THR A 561 -8.27 -14.76 42.00
C THR A 561 -7.32 -13.97 42.90
N MET A 562 -7.79 -12.83 43.39
CA MET A 562 -7.02 -11.89 44.18
C MET A 562 -7.80 -11.54 45.45
N THR A 563 -7.20 -11.73 46.62
CA THR A 563 -7.86 -11.42 47.91
C THR A 563 -7.80 -9.92 48.18
N ILE A 564 -8.96 -9.32 48.45
CA ILE A 564 -9.12 -7.88 48.69
C ILE A 564 -8.47 -7.50 50.04
N PRO A 565 -7.58 -6.49 50.06
CA PRO A 565 -6.92 -6.03 51.27
C PRO A 565 -7.84 -5.18 52.15
N ASP A 566 -7.57 -5.19 53.46
CA ASP A 566 -8.28 -4.39 54.45
C ASP A 566 -7.79 -2.94 54.49
N GLN A 567 -8.03 -2.19 53.41
CA GLN A 567 -7.53 -0.83 53.23
C GLN A 567 -8.48 0.24 53.81
N PRO A 568 -7.98 1.34 54.41
CA PRO A 568 -8.81 2.47 54.81
C PRO A 568 -9.39 3.20 53.58
N ALA A 569 -10.38 4.08 53.79
CA ALA A 569 -11.02 4.85 52.71
C ALA A 569 -10.04 5.68 51.86
N THR A 570 -8.91 6.07 52.46
CA THR A 570 -7.78 6.72 51.78
C THR A 570 -6.52 5.90 52.06
N PRO A 571 -6.15 4.96 51.18
CA PRO A 571 -4.96 4.13 51.38
C PRO A 571 -3.68 4.96 51.26
N THR A 572 -2.69 4.65 52.10
CA THR A 572 -1.32 5.19 51.99
C THR A 572 -0.50 4.34 51.02
N LYS A 573 0.11 4.98 50.01
CA LYS A 573 0.95 4.34 48.99
C LYS A 573 2.13 3.57 49.62
N GLY A 574 2.40 2.36 49.11
CA GLY A 574 3.51 1.51 49.57
C GLY A 574 3.31 0.85 50.94
N THR A 575 2.12 0.99 51.53
CA THR A 575 1.76 0.31 52.80
C THR A 575 1.17 -1.07 52.51
N LYS A 576 1.63 -2.09 53.23
CA LYS A 576 1.04 -3.45 53.19
C LYS A 576 -0.17 -3.52 54.11
N TYR A 577 -1.29 -4.01 53.60
CA TYR A 577 -2.51 -4.22 54.38
C TYR A 577 -2.77 -5.71 54.59
N GLY A 578 -3.52 -6.07 55.63
CA GLY A 578 -3.97 -7.44 55.86
C GLY A 578 -5.07 -7.86 54.88
N ASP A 579 -5.48 -9.12 54.92
CA ASP A 579 -6.68 -9.57 54.20
C ASP A 579 -7.93 -9.04 54.91
N LEU A 580 -8.94 -8.65 54.12
CA LEU A 580 -10.22 -8.21 54.65
C LEU A 580 -11.08 -9.40 55.05
N TYR A 581 -11.44 -9.49 56.33
CA TYR A 581 -12.32 -10.53 56.88
C TYR A 581 -13.67 -9.95 57.30
N VAL A 582 -14.76 -10.51 56.78
CA VAL A 582 -16.13 -10.09 57.08
C VAL A 582 -16.99 -11.26 57.57
N SER A 583 -18.03 -10.98 58.35
CA SER A 583 -19.00 -12.01 58.76
C SER A 583 -19.82 -12.52 57.57
N ALA A 584 -20.45 -13.69 57.72
CA ALA A 584 -21.27 -14.30 56.66
C ALA A 584 -22.41 -13.38 56.17
N GLY A 585 -23.00 -12.61 57.10
CA GLY A 585 -24.11 -11.69 56.84
C GLY A 585 -23.68 -10.26 56.49
N ALA A 586 -22.37 -9.99 56.42
CA ALA A 586 -21.87 -8.69 56.00
C ALA A 586 -22.39 -8.36 54.60
N THR A 587 -22.95 -7.17 54.43
CA THR A 587 -23.54 -6.71 53.17
C THR A 587 -22.51 -5.92 52.38
N ILE A 588 -22.26 -6.33 51.14
CA ILE A 588 -21.33 -5.70 50.20
C ILE A 588 -22.16 -5.04 49.09
N LYS A 589 -22.02 -3.72 48.95
CA LYS A 589 -22.64 -2.92 47.90
C LYS A 589 -21.56 -2.34 47.00
N VAL A 590 -21.59 -2.66 45.71
CA VAL A 590 -20.71 -2.03 44.72
C VAL A 590 -21.39 -0.78 44.18
N LYS A 591 -20.84 0.40 44.49
CA LYS A 591 -21.36 1.69 44.01
C LYS A 591 -21.02 1.91 42.55
N LYS A 592 -19.77 1.67 42.19
CA LYS A 592 -19.23 1.92 40.86
C LYS A 592 -18.08 1.00 40.52
N VAL A 593 -18.01 0.59 39.25
CA VAL A 593 -16.82 -0.03 38.66
C VAL A 593 -16.43 0.75 37.41
N SER A 594 -15.18 1.17 37.31
CA SER A 594 -14.68 1.88 36.13
C SER A 594 -13.25 1.47 35.78
N LEU A 595 -12.82 1.78 34.56
CA LEU A 595 -11.42 1.70 34.15
C LEU A 595 -10.86 3.11 34.08
N SER A 596 -9.74 3.37 34.76
CA SER A 596 -9.10 4.69 34.77
C SER A 596 -7.75 4.67 34.06
N GLU A 597 -7.47 5.76 33.35
CA GLU A 597 -6.17 6.08 32.72
C GLU A 597 -5.44 7.20 33.49
N GLN A 598 -6.07 7.76 34.52
CA GLN A 598 -5.56 8.85 35.37
C GLN A 598 -5.71 8.48 36.85
N GLU A 599 -4.92 9.15 37.71
CA GLU A 599 -5.03 9.00 39.15
C GLU A 599 -6.49 9.15 39.58
N TYR A 600 -6.97 8.21 40.38
CA TYR A 600 -8.35 8.23 40.82
C TYR A 600 -8.50 9.20 41.99
N LYS A 601 -9.45 10.12 41.85
CA LYS A 601 -9.78 11.12 42.87
C LYS A 601 -11.12 10.78 43.49
N ASN A 602 -11.23 10.85 44.81
CA ASN A 602 -12.50 10.73 45.50
C ASN A 602 -13.40 11.97 45.26
N SER A 603 -14.60 11.96 45.83
CA SER A 603 -15.58 13.06 45.73
C SER A 603 -15.09 14.39 46.31
N SER A 604 -14.05 14.41 47.15
CA SER A 604 -13.41 15.64 47.66
C SER A 604 -12.22 16.11 46.82
N GLY A 605 -11.93 15.46 45.69
CA GLY A 605 -10.83 15.81 44.79
C GLY A 605 -9.44 15.33 45.25
N THR A 606 -9.38 14.56 46.34
CA THR A 606 -8.13 13.97 46.86
C THR A 606 -7.77 12.73 46.03
N ILE A 607 -6.51 12.59 45.65
CA ILE A 607 -6.02 11.37 44.99
C ILE A 607 -6.10 10.23 46.02
N VAL A 608 -6.88 9.21 45.72
CA VAL A 608 -7.06 8.04 46.61
C VAL A 608 -6.55 6.75 45.99
N ALA A 609 -6.16 6.75 44.71
CA ALA A 609 -5.44 5.66 44.09
C ALA A 609 -4.58 6.13 42.90
N ASP A 610 -3.43 5.48 42.72
CA ASP A 610 -2.41 5.82 41.73
C ASP A 610 -2.76 5.24 40.34
N SER A 611 -2.55 5.98 39.25
CA SER A 611 -2.77 5.40 37.90
C SER A 611 -1.52 4.69 37.39
N ALA A 612 -1.57 3.36 37.34
CA ALA A 612 -0.82 2.63 36.33
C ALA A 612 -1.62 2.71 35.02
N GLY A 613 -1.14 3.47 34.03
CA GLY A 613 -1.80 3.52 32.72
C GLY A 613 -2.00 2.12 32.17
N ASN A 614 -3.20 1.81 31.68
CA ASN A 614 -3.52 0.46 31.24
C ASN A 614 -2.65 0.10 30.02
N PHE A 615 -2.09 -1.10 30.00
CA PHE A 615 -1.24 -1.54 28.90
C PHE A 615 -1.37 -3.04 28.63
N LEU A 616 -1.02 -3.40 27.40
CA LEU A 616 -0.81 -4.78 26.98
C LEU A 616 0.46 -4.83 26.15
N THR A 617 1.34 -5.77 26.45
CA THR A 617 2.48 -6.11 25.60
C THR A 617 2.47 -7.58 25.26
N MET A 618 2.93 -7.89 24.06
CA MET A 618 3.23 -9.25 23.64
C MET A 618 4.73 -9.38 23.45
N LYS A 619 5.31 -10.38 24.10
CA LYS A 619 6.75 -10.62 24.09
C LYS A 619 7.07 -12.05 23.68
N PRO A 620 8.14 -12.26 22.90
CA PRO A 620 8.70 -13.59 22.70
C PRO A 620 9.30 -14.08 24.03
N GLY A 621 8.99 -15.32 24.40
CA GLY A 621 9.57 -16.03 25.53
C GLY A 621 10.46 -17.17 25.05
N VAL A 622 11.58 -17.39 25.74
CA VAL A 622 12.47 -18.52 25.48
C VAL A 622 12.83 -19.16 26.83
N GLY A 623 12.13 -20.25 27.18
CA GLY A 623 12.42 -20.98 28.42
C GLY A 623 12.41 -20.08 29.67
N THR A 624 13.45 -20.18 30.50
CA THR A 624 13.63 -19.44 31.76
C THR A 624 14.18 -18.02 31.59
N VAL A 625 14.56 -17.60 30.37
CA VAL A 625 15.17 -16.28 30.13
C VAL A 625 14.13 -15.35 29.53
N ASP A 626 13.50 -14.55 30.39
CA ASP A 626 12.69 -13.41 30.00
C ASP A 626 13.61 -12.31 29.48
N ASN A 627 13.66 -12.09 28.16
CA ASN A 627 14.31 -10.90 27.63
C ASN A 627 13.31 -9.75 27.66
N SER A 628 13.23 -9.10 28.82
CA SER A 628 12.30 -8.01 29.12
C SER A 628 12.42 -6.80 28.17
N LEU A 629 13.46 -6.75 27.34
CA LEU A 629 13.78 -5.65 26.43
C LEU A 629 13.09 -5.72 25.06
N VAL A 630 12.50 -6.86 24.66
CA VAL A 630 11.97 -7.04 23.29
C VAL A 630 10.47 -7.31 23.29
N SER A 631 9.69 -6.36 22.77
CA SER A 631 8.25 -6.51 22.53
C SER A 631 7.96 -6.56 21.04
N THR A 632 7.12 -7.50 20.60
CA THR A 632 6.62 -7.53 19.21
C THR A 632 5.31 -6.75 19.04
N PHE A 633 4.61 -6.50 20.15
CA PHE A 633 3.48 -5.59 20.23
C PHE A 633 3.45 -4.93 21.61
N ARG A 634 3.14 -3.64 21.64
CA ARG A 634 2.93 -2.87 22.86
C ARG A 634 1.89 -1.81 22.62
N THR A 635 0.86 -1.81 23.45
CA THR A 635 -0.10 -0.71 23.53
C THR A 635 -0.18 -0.22 24.97
N THR A 636 -0.12 1.09 25.14
CA THR A 636 -0.33 1.77 26.43
C THR A 636 -1.42 2.81 26.25
N ASN A 637 -2.17 3.08 27.31
CA ASN A 637 -3.23 4.07 27.33
C ASN A 637 -4.30 3.79 26.27
N PHE A 638 -5.13 2.77 26.50
CA PHE A 638 -6.07 2.25 25.48
C PHE A 638 -7.04 3.32 24.94
N TRP A 639 -7.32 4.38 25.71
CA TRP A 639 -8.17 5.52 25.32
C TRP A 639 -7.62 6.87 25.83
N GLN A 640 -8.15 7.98 25.28
CA GLN A 640 -7.90 9.32 25.80
C GLN A 640 -8.83 9.60 27.01
N PRO A 641 -8.29 9.97 28.19
CA PRO A 641 -9.11 10.28 29.35
C PRO A 641 -9.97 11.54 29.11
N LYS A 642 -11.17 11.59 29.71
CA LYS A 642 -12.13 12.72 29.68
C LYS A 642 -12.85 12.97 28.35
N GLN A 643 -12.69 12.10 27.34
CA GLN A 643 -13.56 12.10 26.15
C GLN A 643 -14.68 11.07 26.30
N SER A 644 -15.90 11.52 26.55
CA SER A 644 -17.07 10.67 26.85
C SER A 644 -17.40 9.64 25.77
N ALA A 645 -17.07 9.91 24.50
CA ALA A 645 -17.30 8.98 23.39
C ALA A 645 -16.24 7.87 23.24
N MET A 646 -15.12 7.95 23.98
CA MET A 646 -14.00 7.01 23.85
C MET A 646 -13.59 6.33 25.17
N SER A 647 -13.96 6.89 26.32
CA SER A 647 -13.77 6.24 27.61
C SER A 647 -14.67 5.00 27.72
N PRO A 648 -14.19 3.88 28.27
CA PRO A 648 -15.04 2.76 28.64
C PRO A 648 -16.17 3.20 29.57
N GLU A 649 -17.32 2.53 29.43
CA GLU A 649 -18.49 2.77 30.27
C GLU A 649 -18.18 2.50 31.75
N GLU A 650 -18.67 3.38 32.62
CA GLU A 650 -18.70 3.14 34.06
C GLU A 650 -19.96 2.34 34.42
N ILE A 651 -19.80 1.31 35.25
CA ILE A 651 -20.89 0.42 35.64
C ILE A 651 -21.40 0.82 37.02
N THR A 652 -22.71 1.01 37.14
CA THR A 652 -23.42 1.31 38.38
C THR A 652 -24.66 0.40 38.53
N GLY A 653 -25.31 0.41 39.68
CA GLY A 653 -26.54 -0.36 39.90
C GLY A 653 -26.33 -1.87 40.09
N ILE A 654 -25.12 -2.29 40.48
CA ILE A 654 -24.81 -3.68 40.82
C ILE A 654 -25.57 -4.08 42.10
N PRO A 655 -26.24 -5.26 42.14
CA PRO A 655 -26.99 -5.69 43.32
C PRO A 655 -26.13 -5.81 44.57
N SER A 656 -26.72 -5.45 45.72
CA SER A 656 -26.09 -5.71 47.02
C SER A 656 -26.16 -7.20 47.36
N LYS A 657 -25.07 -7.78 47.86
CA LYS A 657 -24.98 -9.21 48.23
C LYS A 657 -24.34 -9.37 49.59
N THR A 658 -24.69 -10.44 50.31
CA THR A 658 -23.99 -10.84 51.53
C THR A 658 -22.70 -11.59 51.21
N ALA A 659 -21.75 -11.63 52.14
CA ALA A 659 -20.51 -12.39 51.96
C ALA A 659 -20.76 -13.89 51.70
N SER A 660 -21.77 -14.48 52.35
CA SER A 660 -22.15 -15.88 52.11
C SER A 660 -22.76 -16.12 50.72
N GLU A 661 -23.55 -15.17 50.19
CA GLU A 661 -24.08 -15.24 48.82
C GLU A 661 -22.96 -15.12 47.78
N LEU A 662 -22.01 -14.19 47.98
CA LEU A 662 -20.84 -14.02 47.11
C LEU A 662 -19.91 -15.24 47.13
N ALA A 663 -19.92 -16.03 48.21
CA ALA A 663 -19.17 -17.28 48.30
C ALA A 663 -19.85 -18.44 47.58
N ALA A 664 -21.18 -18.42 47.48
CA ALA A 664 -21.94 -19.41 46.73
C ALA A 664 -21.93 -19.13 45.22
N SER A 665 -21.96 -17.86 44.81
CA SER A 665 -21.93 -17.43 43.41
C SER A 665 -21.27 -16.06 43.29
N ALA A 666 -20.20 -15.96 42.50
CA ALA A 666 -19.53 -14.68 42.30
C ALA A 666 -20.41 -13.71 41.46
N GLU A 667 -20.49 -12.45 41.89
CA GLU A 667 -21.24 -11.40 41.21
C GLU A 667 -20.45 -10.82 40.03
N VAL A 668 -21.09 -10.63 38.88
CA VAL A 668 -20.42 -10.08 37.70
C VAL A 668 -20.33 -8.57 37.82
N LEU A 669 -19.10 -8.04 37.84
CA LEU A 669 -18.87 -6.61 37.94
C LEU A 669 -18.93 -5.93 36.57
N GLY A 670 -18.42 -6.59 35.53
CA GLY A 670 -18.36 -6.03 34.18
C GLY A 670 -17.42 -6.80 33.28
N THR A 671 -17.59 -6.62 31.97
CA THR A 671 -16.63 -7.09 30.97
C THR A 671 -16.33 -5.97 29.99
N TRP A 672 -15.05 -5.68 29.79
CA TRP A 672 -14.57 -4.74 28.79
C TRP A 672 -13.88 -5.50 27.67
N ALA A 673 -14.36 -5.29 26.45
CA ALA A 673 -13.78 -5.88 25.25
C ALA A 673 -13.09 -4.82 24.41
N PHE A 674 -11.98 -5.20 23.83
CA PHE A 674 -11.13 -4.43 22.94
C PHE A 674 -10.90 -5.32 21.69
N ALA A 675 -11.37 -4.96 20.48
CA ALA A 675 -11.18 -5.80 19.25
C ALA A 675 -10.79 -5.04 17.97
N LEU A 676 -9.91 -5.59 17.11
CA LEU A 676 -9.53 -5.01 15.80
C LEU A 676 -10.75 -4.47 15.04
N ARG A 677 -10.80 -3.16 14.78
CA ARG A 677 -11.96 -2.49 14.18
C ARG A 677 -12.25 -3.01 12.75
N PRO A 678 -13.51 -3.27 12.40
CA PRO A 678 -13.91 -3.47 11.01
C PRO A 678 -13.99 -2.13 10.27
N THR A 679 -13.79 -2.14 8.95
CA THR A 679 -13.83 -0.95 8.08
C THR A 679 -15.24 -0.36 7.87
N THR A 680 -16.28 -0.97 8.44
CA THR A 680 -17.70 -0.66 8.19
C THR A 680 -18.40 0.12 9.32
N GLY A 681 -17.69 0.50 10.39
CA GLY A 681 -18.27 1.20 11.53
C GLY A 681 -18.65 2.66 11.25
N SER A 682 -19.95 2.98 11.33
CA SER A 682 -20.67 4.29 11.28
C SER A 682 -20.17 5.38 10.31
N SER A 683 -21.12 6.05 9.63
CA SER A 683 -20.91 7.15 8.66
C SER A 683 -20.12 8.38 9.15
N THR A 684 -19.77 8.43 10.43
CA THR A 684 -18.99 9.50 11.08
C THR A 684 -17.50 9.17 11.25
N GLN A 685 -17.03 7.97 10.86
CA GLN A 685 -15.64 7.53 11.06
C GLN A 685 -14.82 7.57 9.77
N LYS A 686 -13.58 8.09 9.84
CA LYS A 686 -12.71 8.38 8.68
C LYS A 686 -11.44 7.51 8.57
N VAL A 687 -11.22 6.53 9.47
CA VAL A 687 -9.98 5.74 9.54
C VAL A 687 -10.26 4.26 9.24
N ARG A 688 -9.57 3.68 8.28
CA ARG A 688 -9.68 2.26 7.88
C ARG A 688 -8.49 1.47 8.42
N ASN A 689 -8.75 0.32 9.05
CA ASN A 689 -7.67 -0.59 9.46
C ASN A 689 -6.91 -1.14 8.25
N LEU A 690 -5.62 -1.47 8.44
CA LEU A 690 -4.62 -1.85 7.42
C LEU A 690 -4.21 -0.71 6.47
N ILE A 691 -5.16 0.12 6.08
CA ILE A 691 -4.94 1.20 5.11
C ILE A 691 -4.42 2.45 5.79
N ASP A 692 -5.15 2.98 6.78
CA ASP A 692 -4.82 4.22 7.47
C ASP A 692 -4.14 3.96 8.84
N SER A 693 -3.93 2.67 9.17
CA SER A 693 -3.26 2.18 10.38
C SER A 693 -2.41 0.92 10.16
N ASN A 694 -1.35 0.79 10.96
CA ASN A 694 -0.43 -0.34 10.91
C ASN A 694 -0.79 -1.38 11.98
N VAL A 695 -1.36 -2.51 11.57
CA VAL A 695 -1.73 -3.60 12.48
C VAL A 695 -0.52 -4.37 12.99
N ARG A 696 0.62 -4.26 12.30
CA ARG A 696 1.88 -4.90 12.70
C ARG A 696 2.70 -4.02 13.62
N ALA A 697 2.25 -2.80 13.96
CA ALA A 697 3.03 -1.84 14.73
C ALA A 697 3.57 -2.43 16.02
N ALA A 698 4.88 -2.28 16.24
CA ALA A 698 5.52 -2.74 17.47
C ALA A 698 5.02 -1.93 18.69
N ASN A 699 4.75 -0.63 18.50
CA ASN A 699 4.28 0.27 19.55
C ASN A 699 3.04 1.04 19.10
N SER A 700 2.09 1.23 20.03
CA SER A 700 0.86 2.01 19.89
C SER A 700 0.59 2.81 21.17
N ASN A 701 0.13 4.05 21.06
CA ASN A 701 -0.34 4.82 22.22
C ASN A 701 -1.43 5.82 21.82
N SER A 702 -2.67 5.50 22.20
CA SER A 702 -3.87 6.19 21.75
C SER A 702 -3.96 7.66 22.21
N ARG A 703 -3.14 8.10 23.18
CA ARG A 703 -3.19 9.48 23.72
C ARG A 703 -2.78 10.54 22.70
N TRP A 704 -1.78 10.29 21.86
CA TRP A 704 -1.32 11.24 20.83
C TRP A 704 -2.03 11.03 19.48
N ASP A 705 -2.73 9.91 19.31
CA ASP A 705 -3.40 9.55 18.06
C ASP A 705 -4.80 10.19 17.87
N GLY A 706 -5.33 10.98 18.82
CA GLY A 706 -6.71 11.50 18.76
C GLY A 706 -6.85 13.03 18.66
N SER A 707 -7.76 13.52 17.82
CA SER A 707 -8.11 14.95 17.62
C SER A 707 -9.37 15.40 18.39
N LEU A 708 -9.48 16.71 18.75
CA LEU A 708 -10.76 17.40 19.05
C LEU A 708 -11.11 18.34 17.90
N GLY A 709 -12.42 18.54 17.72
CA GLY A 709 -12.99 19.71 17.04
C GLY A 709 -13.65 19.43 15.68
N GLY A 710 -13.67 18.18 15.22
CA GLY A 710 -14.22 17.82 13.91
C GLY A 710 -14.47 16.33 13.68
N GLN A 711 -14.99 15.68 14.72
CA GLN A 711 -15.77 14.43 14.80
C GLN A 711 -15.29 13.17 14.04
N GLY A 712 -14.84 12.20 14.85
CA GLY A 712 -14.53 10.81 14.52
C GLY A 712 -13.43 10.27 15.45
N MET A 713 -13.50 9.00 15.86
CA MET A 713 -12.41 8.33 16.59
C MET A 713 -11.15 8.28 15.70
N THR A 714 -10.32 9.31 15.77
CA THR A 714 -8.99 9.33 15.15
C THR A 714 -7.97 8.52 15.95
N THR A 715 -8.32 8.15 17.19
CA THR A 715 -7.51 7.26 18.02
C THR A 715 -7.41 5.88 17.37
N ILE A 716 -6.18 5.40 17.31
CA ILE A 716 -5.91 3.99 17.20
C ILE A 716 -6.14 3.43 18.58
N SER A 717 -7.39 3.12 18.86
CA SER A 717 -7.56 1.81 19.42
C SER A 717 -7.88 0.97 18.21
N ALA A 718 -6.88 0.22 17.73
CA ALA A 718 -7.15 -0.91 16.84
C ALA A 718 -8.31 -1.70 17.43
N TYR A 719 -8.49 -1.63 18.74
CA TYR A 719 -9.57 -2.15 19.51
C TYR A 719 -10.84 -1.27 19.65
N ARG A 720 -12.04 -1.80 19.39
CA ARG A 720 -13.31 -1.19 19.84
C ARG A 720 -13.56 -1.58 21.30
N GLY A 721 -13.71 -0.58 22.17
CA GLY A 721 -14.19 -0.72 23.54
C GLY A 721 -15.70 -0.94 23.56
N GLU A 722 -16.18 -2.11 23.95
CA GLU A 722 -17.63 -2.38 24.13
C GLU A 722 -17.91 -2.68 25.59
N GLY A 723 -18.71 -1.82 26.23
CA GLY A 723 -19.30 -2.07 27.54
C GLY A 723 -20.44 -3.09 27.50
N PRO A 724 -21.04 -3.43 28.65
CA PRO A 724 -22.02 -4.51 28.77
C PRO A 724 -23.29 -4.38 27.91
N LEU A 725 -23.58 -3.21 27.31
CA LEU A 725 -24.67 -3.03 26.32
C LEU A 725 -24.18 -2.95 24.86
N GLY A 726 -23.04 -3.55 24.54
CA GLY A 726 -22.42 -3.45 23.21
C GLY A 726 -21.80 -4.72 22.61
N ARG A 727 -21.91 -5.89 23.28
CA ARG A 727 -21.53 -7.26 22.88
C ARG A 727 -20.07 -7.72 23.10
N GLY A 728 -19.74 -7.94 24.38
CA GLY A 728 -18.59 -8.74 24.81
C GLY A 728 -18.82 -9.55 26.08
N LEU A 729 -20.06 -9.94 26.38
CA LEU A 729 -20.37 -10.63 27.64
C LEU A 729 -19.83 -12.06 27.61
N LEU A 730 -18.77 -12.31 28.39
CA LEU A 730 -18.70 -13.54 29.15
C LEU A 730 -19.90 -13.50 30.11
N GLY A 731 -21.01 -14.13 29.71
CA GLY A 731 -22.36 -13.90 30.23
C GLY A 731 -22.52 -13.91 31.75
N ALA A 732 -23.66 -13.40 32.21
CA ALA A 732 -24.15 -13.57 33.58
C ALA A 732 -24.43 -15.06 33.84
N GLY A 733 -23.39 -15.78 34.25
CA GLY A 733 -23.37 -17.21 34.51
C GLY A 733 -21.93 -17.71 34.56
N GLU A 734 -21.60 -18.57 35.53
CA GLU A 734 -20.26 -19.16 35.67
C GLU A 734 -19.88 -20.08 34.50
N SER A 735 -20.86 -20.49 33.68
CA SER A 735 -20.75 -21.51 32.63
C SER A 735 -20.88 -21.01 31.19
N ALA A 736 -21.15 -19.73 30.93
CA ALA A 736 -21.35 -19.23 29.56
C ALA A 736 -20.02 -19.15 28.79
N GLU A 737 -19.82 -20.04 27.81
CA GLU A 737 -18.75 -19.93 26.81
C GLU A 737 -18.91 -18.61 26.03
N PRO A 738 -17.81 -17.88 25.71
CA PRO A 738 -17.90 -16.71 24.85
C PRO A 738 -18.64 -17.07 23.56
N GLN A 739 -19.72 -16.35 23.25
CA GLN A 739 -20.48 -16.55 22.03
C GLN A 739 -19.56 -16.33 20.82
N THR A 740 -19.30 -17.40 20.08
CA THR A 740 -18.88 -17.37 18.68
C THR A 740 -20.09 -17.74 17.85
N ASP A 741 -20.49 -16.92 16.88
CA ASP A 741 -21.60 -17.28 16.00
C ASP A 741 -21.29 -18.64 15.34
N ASP A 742 -22.23 -19.58 15.38
CA ASP A 742 -22.19 -20.96 14.83
C ASP A 742 -21.37 -22.05 15.56
N ASN A 743 -21.53 -22.16 16.88
CA ASN A 743 -21.54 -23.43 17.62
C ASN A 743 -20.39 -24.46 17.48
N LEU A 744 -19.18 -24.14 17.00
CA LEU A 744 -18.02 -25.06 17.06
C LEU A 744 -16.65 -24.36 17.19
N ARG A 745 -16.05 -24.50 18.39
CA ARG A 745 -14.63 -24.27 18.79
C ARG A 745 -14.12 -22.80 18.83
N TYR A 746 -13.31 -22.56 19.87
CA TYR A 746 -12.59 -21.36 20.32
C TYR A 746 -11.77 -20.60 19.24
N ARG A 747 -12.46 -19.99 18.27
CA ARG A 747 -11.89 -19.25 17.13
C ARG A 747 -12.42 -17.83 17.08
N MET A 748 -11.62 -16.90 16.57
CA MET A 748 -12.09 -15.54 16.28
C MET A 748 -12.52 -15.46 14.81
N LYS A 749 -13.67 -14.86 14.55
CA LYS A 749 -14.19 -14.56 13.20
C LYS A 749 -13.92 -13.10 12.88
N ALA A 750 -13.54 -12.79 11.64
CA ALA A 750 -13.34 -11.42 11.18
C ALA A 750 -14.30 -11.06 10.04
N GLY A 751 -14.95 -9.88 10.18
CA GLY A 751 -15.89 -9.31 9.21
C GLY A 751 -17.22 -10.07 9.08
N ASP A 752 -18.09 -9.56 8.20
CA ASP A 752 -19.44 -10.10 7.93
C ASP A 752 -19.41 -11.51 7.29
N GLY A 753 -18.24 -11.96 6.82
CA GLY A 753 -18.03 -13.24 6.17
C GLY A 753 -17.65 -14.40 7.10
N ASN A 754 -17.61 -14.20 8.42
CA ASN A 754 -17.32 -15.25 9.41
C ASN A 754 -16.01 -16.01 9.16
N GLN A 755 -15.00 -15.35 8.57
CA GLN A 755 -13.73 -15.97 8.19
C GLN A 755 -12.85 -16.23 9.43
N THR A 756 -12.24 -17.42 9.48
CA THR A 756 -11.34 -17.85 10.58
C THR A 756 -9.87 -17.84 10.18
N HIS A 757 -9.60 -17.67 8.88
CA HIS A 757 -8.27 -17.60 8.30
C HIS A 757 -8.23 -16.45 7.29
N ILE A 758 -7.42 -15.44 7.57
CA ILE A 758 -7.26 -14.24 6.72
C ILE A 758 -5.78 -13.96 6.58
N VAL A 759 -5.23 -14.15 5.38
CA VAL A 759 -3.85 -13.77 5.07
C VAL A 759 -3.85 -12.35 4.52
N ALA A 760 -3.09 -11.45 5.15
CA ALA A 760 -2.94 -10.06 4.75
C ALA A 760 -1.52 -9.73 4.24
N PHE A 761 -0.50 -10.49 4.67
CA PHE A 761 0.90 -10.24 4.34
C PHE A 761 1.57 -11.48 3.74
N ASP A 762 2.27 -11.28 2.63
CA ASP A 762 3.09 -12.33 2.03
C ASP A 762 4.50 -12.33 2.62
N VAL A 763 4.96 -13.52 3.02
CA VAL A 763 6.37 -13.83 3.25
C VAL A 763 6.90 -14.50 1.98
N PRO A 764 7.97 -13.95 1.35
CA PRO A 764 8.50 -14.47 0.11
C PRO A 764 8.95 -15.93 0.27
N ARG A 765 8.55 -16.77 -0.70
CA ARG A 765 8.97 -18.18 -0.81
C ARG A 765 9.99 -18.40 -1.93
N VAL A 766 10.15 -17.39 -2.78
CA VAL A 766 11.15 -17.30 -3.85
C VAL A 766 11.79 -15.93 -3.79
N ALA A 767 12.96 -15.77 -4.41
CA ALA A 767 13.64 -14.49 -4.52
C ALA A 767 12.69 -13.43 -5.14
N PRO A 768 12.43 -12.31 -4.45
CA PRO A 768 11.70 -11.20 -5.06
C PRO A 768 12.42 -10.67 -6.31
N LEU A 769 11.71 -10.58 -7.43
CA LEU A 769 12.26 -10.11 -8.72
C LEU A 769 11.73 -8.74 -9.16
N SER A 770 10.93 -8.09 -8.33
CA SER A 770 10.39 -6.76 -8.61
C SER A 770 10.18 -5.96 -7.33
N LEU A 771 10.24 -4.63 -7.42
CA LEU A 771 9.88 -3.74 -6.31
C LEU A 771 8.47 -4.01 -5.76
N GLY A 772 7.52 -4.43 -6.60
CA GLY A 772 6.16 -4.74 -6.18
C GLY A 772 6.08 -5.89 -5.16
N ALA A 773 7.02 -6.83 -5.19
CA ALA A 773 7.07 -7.93 -4.22
C ALA A 773 7.36 -7.43 -2.78
N PHE A 774 7.95 -6.24 -2.63
CA PHE A 774 8.23 -5.65 -1.32
C PHE A 774 7.01 -4.96 -0.67
N GLN A 775 5.83 -5.01 -1.28
CA GLN A 775 4.61 -4.38 -0.75
C GLN A 775 4.25 -4.82 0.68
N HIS A 776 4.66 -6.04 1.08
CA HIS A 776 4.38 -6.59 2.41
C HIS A 776 5.52 -6.39 3.41
N ALA A 777 6.63 -5.73 3.03
CA ALA A 777 7.71 -5.40 3.95
C ALA A 777 7.23 -4.45 5.06
N VAL A 778 7.71 -4.65 6.29
CA VAL A 778 7.31 -3.89 7.48
C VAL A 778 8.06 -2.55 7.55
N LEU A 779 7.77 -1.66 6.61
CA LEU A 779 8.38 -0.33 6.55
C LEU A 779 7.69 0.69 7.47
N GLY A 780 6.41 0.46 7.78
CA GLY A 780 5.67 1.21 8.78
C GLY A 780 6.01 0.71 10.19
N ARG A 781 6.17 1.63 11.12
CA ARG A 781 6.62 1.40 12.49
C ARG A 781 5.52 1.64 13.50
N TYR A 782 4.84 2.77 13.37
CA TYR A 782 3.83 3.20 14.30
C TYR A 782 2.46 2.85 13.77
N CYS A 783 1.51 2.71 14.69
CA CYS A 783 0.16 2.36 14.34
C CYS A 783 -0.53 3.43 13.46
N ASN A 784 -0.08 4.69 13.49
CA ASN A 784 -0.61 5.80 12.67
C ASN A 784 -0.06 5.86 11.24
N GLU A 785 0.91 5.01 10.93
CA GLU A 785 1.39 4.77 9.58
C GLU A 785 0.57 3.66 8.91
N PRO A 786 0.54 3.58 7.58
CA PRO A 786 -0.16 2.51 6.87
C PRO A 786 0.55 1.15 7.05
N SER A 787 -0.19 0.04 7.00
CA SER A 787 0.42 -1.31 6.99
C SER A 787 1.16 -1.61 5.68
N PHE A 788 0.75 -0.96 4.59
CA PHE A 788 1.30 -1.07 3.24
C PHE A 788 1.92 0.27 2.82
N VAL A 789 3.23 0.42 3.05
CA VAL A 789 3.96 1.67 2.76
C VAL A 789 4.46 1.74 1.33
N LEU A 790 4.79 0.60 0.71
CA LEU A 790 5.38 0.53 -0.64
C LEU A 790 4.40 -0.12 -1.63
N GLY A 791 4.25 0.46 -2.82
CA GLY A 791 3.41 -0.08 -3.90
C GLY A 791 1.92 0.22 -3.75
N ASN A 792 1.22 -0.48 -2.85
CA ASN A 792 -0.23 -0.32 -2.59
C ASN A 792 -0.50 0.69 -1.46
N SER A 793 0.18 1.82 -1.51
CA SER A 793 0.22 2.77 -0.42
C SER A 793 -0.79 3.90 -0.62
N TYR A 794 -1.65 4.12 0.38
CA TYR A 794 -2.61 5.22 0.37
C TYR A 794 -1.99 6.48 0.99
N ALA A 795 -2.47 7.64 0.53
CA ALA A 795 -2.10 8.94 1.10
C ALA A 795 -2.53 9.02 2.57
N SER A 796 -1.67 9.60 3.41
CA SER A 796 -1.97 9.75 4.84
C SER A 796 -3.11 10.73 5.06
N ILE A 797 -4.16 10.32 5.78
CA ILE A 797 -5.26 11.21 6.19
C ILE A 797 -4.83 12.30 7.20
N ARG A 798 -3.61 12.20 7.74
CA ARG A 798 -3.05 13.10 8.76
C ARG A 798 -2.16 14.20 8.17
N VAL A 799 -1.81 14.06 6.90
CA VAL A 799 -0.97 14.99 6.14
C VAL A 799 -1.83 15.62 5.04
N PRO A 800 -1.86 16.96 4.90
CA PRO A 800 -2.55 17.60 3.79
C PRO A 800 -2.05 17.08 2.44
N LEU A 801 -2.93 16.94 1.46
CA LEU A 801 -2.62 16.35 0.14
C LEU A 801 -1.51 17.09 -0.63
N ASP A 802 -1.30 18.38 -0.35
CA ASP A 802 -0.25 19.21 -0.96
C ASP A 802 1.08 19.22 -0.19
N LYS A 803 1.19 18.44 0.89
CA LYS A 803 2.35 18.41 1.80
C LYS A 803 2.95 17.01 1.90
N LYS A 804 4.25 16.95 2.18
CA LYS A 804 4.99 15.71 2.50
C LYS A 804 5.02 15.38 3.99
N LEU A 805 4.74 16.38 4.83
CA LEU A 805 4.70 16.29 6.28
C LEU A 805 3.76 17.36 6.85
N ASN A 806 3.23 17.12 8.04
CA ASN A 806 2.43 18.07 8.79
C ASN A 806 3.17 18.37 10.10
N THR A 807 3.78 19.55 10.20
CA THR A 807 4.58 19.98 11.36
C THR A 807 3.76 20.36 12.58
N SER A 808 2.48 20.60 12.39
CA SER A 808 1.59 21.18 13.40
C SER A 808 0.41 20.24 13.68
N PHE A 809 0.59 18.94 13.48
CA PHE A 809 -0.44 17.96 13.79
C PHE A 809 -0.66 17.97 15.30
N THR A 810 -1.80 18.53 15.73
CA THR A 810 -2.04 18.82 17.15
C THR A 810 -3.26 18.04 17.65
N PRO A 811 -3.07 17.05 18.53
CA PRO A 811 -4.15 16.48 19.33
C PRO A 811 -4.78 17.56 20.22
N ALA A 812 -6.05 17.41 20.56
CA ALA A 812 -6.75 18.32 21.47
C ALA A 812 -6.03 18.51 22.80
N GLY A 813 -5.59 19.73 23.13
CA GLY A 813 -4.86 19.99 24.37
C GLY A 813 -3.52 19.23 24.46
N GLY A 814 -3.03 18.69 23.35
CA GLY A 814 -1.73 18.07 23.20
C GLY A 814 -0.72 19.01 22.54
N ILE A 815 0.54 18.59 22.52
CA ILE A 815 1.62 19.37 21.92
C ILE A 815 1.64 19.06 20.41
N PRO A 816 1.74 20.07 19.52
CA PRO A 816 1.84 19.86 18.08
C PRO A 816 3.02 18.95 17.74
N PHE A 817 2.83 18.00 16.83
CA PHE A 817 3.87 17.06 16.38
C PHE A 817 3.97 16.91 14.87
N VAL A 818 5.12 16.41 14.42
CA VAL A 818 5.41 16.22 13.00
C VAL A 818 4.96 14.83 12.57
N THR A 819 4.01 14.76 11.63
CA THR A 819 3.68 13.52 10.93
C THR A 819 4.21 13.57 9.51
N TYR A 820 4.73 12.45 9.03
CA TYR A 820 5.28 12.31 7.68
C TYR A 820 4.35 11.47 6.83
N ASP A 821 4.28 11.78 5.54
CA ASP A 821 3.70 10.84 4.57
C ASP A 821 4.73 9.76 4.24
N THR A 822 4.81 8.75 5.10
CA THR A 822 5.79 7.66 4.98
C THR A 822 5.64 6.90 3.67
N SER A 823 4.40 6.71 3.20
CA SER A 823 4.10 6.14 1.89
C SER A 823 4.76 6.93 0.77
N TYR A 824 4.44 8.23 0.67
CA TYR A 824 4.98 9.08 -0.38
C TYR A 824 6.50 9.14 -0.33
N LEU A 825 7.09 9.36 0.85
CA LEU A 825 8.54 9.47 1.01
C LEU A 825 9.29 8.19 0.65
N VAL A 826 8.76 7.01 0.97
CA VAL A 826 9.38 5.74 0.58
C VAL A 826 9.26 5.53 -0.92
N ASN A 827 8.06 5.65 -1.49
CA ASN A 827 7.85 5.40 -2.92
C ASN A 827 8.65 6.39 -3.79
N GLU A 828 8.75 7.66 -3.39
CA GLU A 828 9.54 8.70 -4.06
C GLU A 828 11.06 8.37 -4.12
N ASN A 829 11.57 7.63 -3.13
CA ASN A 829 13.00 7.28 -3.06
C ASN A 829 13.30 5.86 -3.57
N VAL A 830 12.27 5.08 -3.91
CA VAL A 830 12.43 3.68 -4.34
C VAL A 830 12.09 3.51 -5.84
N TRP A 831 10.94 3.98 -6.32
CA TRP A 831 10.43 3.62 -7.65
C TRP A 831 11.19 4.21 -8.83
N ASP A 832 11.66 5.45 -8.71
CA ASP A 832 12.41 6.10 -9.79
C ASP A 832 13.85 5.57 -9.88
N PRO A 833 14.65 5.52 -8.78
CA PRO A 833 16.06 5.14 -8.87
C PRO A 833 16.36 3.64 -8.88
N TYR A 834 15.42 2.77 -8.49
CA TYR A 834 15.67 1.31 -8.36
C TYR A 834 14.65 0.46 -9.14
N PHE A 835 14.97 -0.81 -9.35
CA PHE A 835 14.05 -1.80 -9.94
C PHE A 835 14.11 -3.15 -9.23
#